data_AF-A0A960U6H8-F1
#
_entry.id   AF-A0A960U6H8-F1
#
_cell.length_a   1.000
_cell.length_b   1.000
_cell.length_c   1.000
_cell.angle_alpha   90.00
_cell.angle_beta   90.00
_cell.angle_gamma   90.00
#
_symmetry.space_group_name_H-M   'P 1'
#
loop_
_entity.id
_entity.type
_entity.pdbx_description
1 polymer ?
#
loop_
_entity_poly.entity_id
_entity_poly.type
_entity_poly.pdbx_seq_one_letter_code
_entity_poly.pdbx_strand_id
1 'polypeptide(L)'
;MPKDRQPKQTQGLESIGEHFGKTPEYTKPVDKDNSSPYLLPRDTVRVLKESNYSIENTYLWFHRLRDFNFNRNEFFKLKGTDKFPYLRGKKDSFDFTKFNKRQYENAETIFQKENIFRILLTTSWKLAIGLGDHSVLETSVTLHPVYGFPYIPGSAIKGTLRSYIIEEFFNCDEKKAFKDKGFCLLFGSPKESQLKEHKGILTFFDAYPTHTPNLSLDIMNPHFGDYYQDTTNKKPPADYYNPVPVTFPVVENTTFQFLVGVDRKYNGVLEEGSFFGRLPKILIEQLLIECLQNKGIGAKTSAGYGRMRELNVSYYLNCEKTKEYYESLIEKKLQENNIPNYIKNNPITHGIIIHTVDEAQDKNLIFKSIESYIKNNIPFKIFVFADDPEIKEIDLKKYESSKKVKEKLLKEYKNNTIEFKKEEELKNSISIFLRNITKRDVQDAKIINLKLKNIGLFDELELGFEENFNVYIGNNGSGKSTILRAIALGLVGHNYNGIDKEKLIYSLPKRKGRNGKYVIVDEALIELQIKIGEETFTNIINFVKDGEEKSGFRIESKLGFAGGKDSSFILNYLAIGFDQTRTKASILEPAELNGFIEPNASDLFSVINDTQDKKMLSVIAWLANLDNDERNNHQTSKESAELKALVFDTISKILGEADSIKFKKLVNVEPIEIDITTPIAPQGVDIRLASDGEQSTMGMIGYIIERMRECFSGEKDFLKRSGIVIIDEIDSYLHPSAQRNIIPLLSEIFPNVQFIVSTHSPFVLNQLTPDSVKIVKDRIIKSIKDLLSNYNTYGADIKEIIEEVVFPNEKYPYYPPKVKEGFIEYFMSIDDNNFEKAEKIKKTLINETGVDSDHPEFLKGESQIKLKRLFKR
;
A
#
# COMPACT_ATOMS: atom_id res chain seq x y z
N MET A 1 -34.97 -29.18 51.06
CA MET A 1 -35.31 -30.62 51.02
C MET A 1 -36.31 -30.84 49.89
N PRO A 2 -36.35 -32.00 49.22
CA PRO A 2 -35.38 -33.11 49.12
C PRO A 2 -34.91 -33.34 47.65
N LYS A 3 -33.66 -33.73 47.36
CA LYS A 3 -32.98 -35.06 47.42
C LYS A 3 -33.26 -36.03 46.26
N ASP A 4 -32.13 -36.49 45.70
CA ASP A 4 -31.81 -37.81 45.11
C ASP A 4 -32.49 -38.27 43.81
N ARG A 5 -31.69 -38.52 42.75
CA ARG A 5 -31.24 -39.87 42.33
C ARG A 5 -30.61 -39.86 40.92
N GLN A 6 -29.43 -40.48 40.82
CA GLN A 6 -28.73 -40.85 39.58
C GLN A 6 -29.61 -41.69 38.62
N PRO A 7 -29.43 -41.59 37.29
CA PRO A 7 -29.92 -42.59 36.36
C PRO A 7 -28.86 -43.68 36.08
N LYS A 8 -29.40 -44.89 35.94
CA LYS A 8 -28.78 -46.20 35.91
C LYS A 8 -28.10 -46.52 34.57
N GLN A 9 -27.14 -47.43 34.68
CA GLN A 9 -26.67 -48.32 33.61
C GLN A 9 -27.84 -48.91 32.81
N THR A 10 -27.70 -48.95 31.49
CA THR A 10 -28.44 -49.85 30.61
C THR A 10 -27.46 -50.85 29.99
N GLN A 11 -27.62 -52.11 30.38
CA GLN A 11 -27.14 -53.28 29.67
C GLN A 11 -27.95 -53.45 28.38
N GLY A 12 -27.31 -53.98 27.34
CA GLY A 12 -28.00 -54.59 26.21
C GLY A 12 -27.32 -54.33 24.87
N LEU A 13 -26.35 -55.19 24.52
CA LEU A 13 -26.15 -55.76 23.18
C LEU A 13 -24.95 -56.72 23.26
N GLU A 14 -25.20 -57.88 23.87
CA GLU A 14 -24.53 -59.12 23.47
C GLU A 14 -25.11 -59.56 22.11
N SER A 15 -24.33 -60.38 21.38
CA SER A 15 -24.68 -61.14 20.17
C SER A 15 -24.65 -60.42 18.80
N ILE A 16 -23.45 -60.06 18.33
CA ILE A 16 -23.04 -60.27 16.92
C ILE A 16 -21.55 -60.62 16.92
N GLY A 17 -21.24 -61.89 17.18
CA GLY A 17 -19.87 -62.38 17.31
C GLY A 17 -19.72 -63.84 16.90
N GLU A 18 -20.53 -64.30 15.95
CA GLU A 18 -20.38 -65.61 15.32
C GLU A 18 -20.35 -65.36 13.81
N HIS A 19 -19.26 -65.77 13.14
CA HIS A 19 -18.98 -65.65 11.68
C HIS A 19 -17.92 -64.62 11.23
N PHE A 20 -17.00 -64.21 12.10
CA PHE A 20 -15.63 -63.88 11.65
C PHE A 20 -14.64 -64.74 12.42
N GLY A 21 -14.20 -65.81 11.76
CA GLY A 21 -13.28 -66.79 12.29
C GLY A 21 -11.96 -66.16 12.72
N LYS A 22 -11.57 -66.48 13.96
CA LYS A 22 -10.31 -66.15 14.64
C LYS A 22 -10.09 -64.64 14.82
N THR A 23 -10.28 -64.18 16.06
CA THR A 23 -9.62 -62.99 16.59
C THR A 23 -8.16 -63.01 16.12
N PRO A 24 -7.63 -61.94 15.49
CA PRO A 24 -6.22 -61.87 15.20
C PRO A 24 -5.51 -61.94 16.56
N GLU A 25 -4.77 -63.01 16.80
CA GLU A 25 -3.97 -63.16 18.01
C GLU A 25 -2.94 -62.03 18.02
N TYR A 26 -3.26 -60.92 18.69
CA TYR A 26 -2.29 -59.88 19.01
C TYR A 26 -1.15 -60.53 19.81
N THR A 27 0.08 -60.30 19.41
CA THR A 27 1.26 -60.90 20.04
C THR A 27 1.38 -60.42 21.49
N LYS A 28 1.08 -61.28 22.46
CA LYS A 28 1.89 -61.31 23.70
C LYS A 28 3.22 -61.95 23.33
N PRO A 29 4.37 -61.43 23.79
CA PRO A 29 5.66 -62.00 23.44
C PRO A 29 5.81 -63.37 24.12
N VAL A 30 5.48 -64.43 23.39
CA VAL A 30 5.90 -65.80 23.68
C VAL A 30 6.95 -66.14 22.64
N ASP A 31 8.16 -65.65 22.88
CA ASP A 31 9.45 -66.22 22.46
C ASP A 31 10.53 -65.16 22.64
N LYS A 32 11.55 -65.49 23.44
CA LYS A 32 12.60 -64.58 23.89
C LYS A 32 13.49 -64.01 22.78
N ASP A 33 13.35 -64.47 21.53
CA ASP A 33 14.19 -64.06 20.40
C ASP A 33 13.42 -63.37 19.24
N ASN A 34 12.13 -63.04 19.37
CA ASN A 34 11.38 -62.49 18.22
C ASN A 34 10.31 -61.40 18.53
N SER A 35 10.50 -60.59 19.57
CA SER A 35 9.59 -59.49 19.93
C SER A 35 9.58 -58.38 18.86
N SER A 36 8.49 -58.24 18.09
CA SER A 36 8.27 -57.02 17.31
C SER A 36 7.92 -55.86 18.26
N PRO A 37 8.44 -54.64 18.06
CA PRO A 37 8.07 -53.50 18.87
C PRO A 37 6.67 -52.95 18.55
N TYR A 38 5.94 -53.46 17.55
CA TYR A 38 4.67 -52.88 17.10
C TYR A 38 3.43 -53.59 17.64
N LEU A 39 2.40 -52.82 18.01
CA LEU A 39 1.07 -53.33 18.36
C LEU A 39 0.17 -53.39 17.11
N LEU A 40 0.51 -54.26 16.15
CA LEU A 40 -0.14 -54.35 14.83
C LEU A 40 -0.59 -55.78 14.49
N PRO A 41 -1.51 -55.96 13.52
CA PRO A 41 -1.85 -57.27 12.98
C PRO A 41 -0.62 -58.04 12.49
N ARG A 42 -0.62 -59.38 12.67
CA ARG A 42 0.55 -60.25 12.40
C ARG A 42 1.06 -60.19 10.96
N ASP A 43 0.13 -60.15 10.01
CA ASP A 43 0.41 -59.98 8.58
C ASP A 43 1.13 -58.64 8.29
N THR A 44 0.69 -57.56 8.91
CA THR A 44 1.28 -56.22 8.78
C THR A 44 2.70 -56.19 9.36
N VAL A 45 2.89 -56.77 10.56
CA VAL A 45 4.22 -56.89 11.18
C VAL A 45 5.16 -57.73 10.32
N ARG A 46 4.65 -58.82 9.74
CA ARG A 46 5.41 -59.69 8.85
C ARG A 46 5.87 -58.95 7.60
N VAL A 47 4.97 -58.23 6.93
CA VAL A 47 5.33 -57.39 5.77
C VAL A 47 6.39 -56.37 6.16
N LEU A 48 6.22 -55.64 7.27
CA LEU A 48 7.20 -54.64 7.72
C LEU A 48 8.58 -55.25 8.04
N LYS A 49 8.63 -56.47 8.57
CA LYS A 49 9.89 -57.19 8.87
C LYS A 49 10.56 -57.77 7.61
N GLU A 50 9.79 -58.36 6.69
CA GLU A 50 10.32 -59.09 5.53
C GLU A 50 10.84 -58.15 4.42
N SER A 51 10.29 -56.94 4.34
CA SER A 51 10.44 -56.10 3.15
C SER A 51 11.40 -54.93 3.27
N ASN A 52 11.93 -54.65 4.48
CA ASN A 52 12.85 -53.53 4.74
C ASN A 52 12.34 -52.17 4.19
N TYR A 53 11.02 -52.01 3.97
CA TYR A 53 10.45 -50.86 3.29
C TYR A 53 10.49 -49.60 4.16
N SER A 54 10.89 -48.48 3.54
CA SER A 54 10.72 -47.15 4.11
C SER A 54 9.26 -46.70 3.96
N ILE A 55 8.58 -46.44 5.08
CA ILE A 55 7.22 -45.87 5.07
C ILE A 55 7.29 -44.44 4.52
N GLU A 56 6.65 -44.18 3.38
CA GLU A 56 6.70 -42.86 2.72
C GLU A 56 5.67 -41.87 3.30
N ASN A 57 4.53 -42.36 3.81
CA ASN A 57 3.47 -41.52 4.35
C ASN A 57 3.66 -41.28 5.87
N THR A 58 3.90 -40.02 6.24
CA THR A 58 4.17 -39.62 7.63
C THR A 58 2.93 -39.69 8.52
N TYR A 59 1.73 -39.47 7.98
CA TYR A 59 0.49 -39.64 8.74
C TYR A 59 0.33 -41.08 9.23
N LEU A 60 0.55 -42.07 8.35
CA LEU A 60 0.48 -43.49 8.70
C LEU A 60 1.52 -43.86 9.75
N TRP A 61 2.76 -43.40 9.60
CA TRP A 61 3.77 -43.66 10.61
C TRP A 61 3.44 -43.02 11.96
N PHE A 62 3.01 -41.75 11.95
CA PHE A 62 2.76 -40.99 13.16
C PHE A 62 1.60 -41.57 13.96
N HIS A 63 0.50 -41.93 13.30
CA HIS A 63 -0.75 -42.36 13.95
C HIS A 63 -0.97 -43.88 14.01
N ARG A 64 -0.30 -44.68 13.17
CA ARG A 64 -0.60 -46.13 13.06
C ARG A 64 0.58 -47.05 13.36
N LEU A 65 1.83 -46.63 13.18
CA LEU A 65 3.00 -47.53 13.19
C LEU A 65 4.00 -47.22 14.31
N ARG A 66 3.52 -46.98 15.54
CA ARG A 66 4.36 -46.60 16.68
C ARG A 66 4.86 -47.80 17.49
N ASP A 67 6.11 -47.68 17.95
CA ASP A 67 6.74 -48.65 18.83
C ASP A 67 6.08 -48.64 20.23
N PHE A 68 5.87 -49.83 20.77
CA PHE A 68 5.27 -50.09 22.07
C PHE A 68 6.25 -50.85 22.96
N ASN A 69 6.46 -50.36 24.18
CA ASN A 69 7.28 -51.01 25.18
C ASN A 69 6.42 -51.94 26.03
N PHE A 70 6.43 -53.23 25.69
CA PHE A 70 5.67 -54.25 26.42
C PHE A 70 6.08 -54.41 27.89
N ASN A 71 7.33 -54.08 28.26
CA ASN A 71 7.79 -54.22 29.64
C ASN A 71 7.26 -53.10 30.55
N ARG A 72 7.05 -51.90 29.99
CA ARG A 72 6.52 -50.74 30.73
C ARG A 72 5.06 -50.44 30.44
N ASN A 73 4.44 -51.21 29.54
CA ASN A 73 3.07 -51.04 29.06
C ASN A 73 2.76 -49.62 28.56
N GLU A 74 3.73 -49.01 27.88
CA GLU A 74 3.66 -47.62 27.38
C GLU A 74 4.20 -47.55 25.94
N PHE A 75 3.71 -46.57 25.16
CA PHE A 75 4.30 -46.28 23.85
C PHE A 75 5.63 -45.54 24.02
N PHE A 76 6.58 -45.79 23.12
CA PHE A 76 7.84 -45.06 23.14
C PHE A 76 7.56 -43.57 22.85
N LYS A 77 7.99 -42.70 23.78
CA LYS A 77 7.92 -41.24 23.61
C LYS A 77 8.83 -40.78 22.47
N LEU A 78 8.46 -39.68 21.83
CA LEU A 78 9.27 -39.02 20.80
C LEU A 78 10.60 -38.58 21.40
N LYS A 79 11.69 -39.09 20.85
CA LYS A 79 13.06 -38.68 21.20
C LYS A 79 13.55 -37.66 20.18
N GLY A 80 14.42 -36.73 20.59
CA GLY A 80 15.03 -35.75 19.68
C GLY A 80 15.81 -36.37 18.50
N THR A 81 16.14 -37.66 18.57
CA THR A 81 16.78 -38.45 17.50
C THR A 81 15.80 -39.03 16.48
N ASP A 82 14.49 -38.96 16.73
CA ASP A 82 13.47 -39.54 15.85
C ASP A 82 13.32 -38.68 14.60
N LYS A 83 13.58 -39.28 13.43
CA LYS A 83 13.38 -38.64 12.12
C LYS A 83 12.02 -39.05 11.57
N PHE A 84 11.10 -38.10 11.39
CA PHE A 84 9.82 -38.32 10.72
C PHE A 84 10.06 -38.96 9.32
N PRO A 85 9.32 -39.99 8.89
CA PRO A 85 9.64 -40.75 7.67
C PRO A 85 9.57 -39.98 6.35
N TYR A 86 8.93 -38.80 6.33
CA TYR A 86 9.11 -37.83 5.23
C TYR A 86 10.60 -37.47 4.99
N LEU A 87 11.47 -37.77 5.96
CA LEU A 87 12.92 -37.58 5.92
C LEU A 87 13.70 -38.85 5.50
N ARG A 88 13.05 -39.99 5.23
CA ARG A 88 13.73 -41.25 4.86
C ARG A 88 13.51 -41.72 3.41
N GLY A 89 12.53 -41.22 2.66
CA GLY A 89 12.30 -41.66 1.27
C GLY A 89 11.87 -40.52 0.35
N LYS A 90 12.79 -40.04 -0.51
CA LYS A 90 12.59 -39.07 -1.61
C LYS A 90 11.91 -37.74 -1.24
N LYS A 91 12.73 -36.76 -0.84
CA LYS A 91 12.37 -35.32 -0.70
C LYS A 91 11.76 -34.67 -1.97
N ASP A 92 11.79 -35.35 -3.12
CA ASP A 92 11.50 -34.80 -4.47
C ASP A 92 10.33 -35.47 -5.22
N SER A 93 9.42 -36.21 -4.57
CA SER A 93 8.34 -36.94 -5.29
C SER A 93 7.00 -36.18 -5.41
N PHE A 94 6.68 -35.28 -4.47
CA PHE A 94 5.41 -34.55 -4.46
C PHE A 94 5.56 -33.13 -5.03
N ASP A 95 4.85 -32.86 -6.13
CA ASP A 95 4.85 -31.55 -6.79
C ASP A 95 3.86 -30.60 -6.13
N PHE A 96 4.35 -29.86 -5.12
CA PHE A 96 3.56 -28.85 -4.41
C PHE A 96 3.09 -27.72 -5.33
N THR A 97 3.86 -27.36 -6.36
CA THR A 97 3.47 -26.33 -7.32
C THR A 97 2.22 -26.76 -8.08
N LYS A 98 2.22 -27.97 -8.65
CA LYS A 98 1.06 -28.52 -9.35
C LYS A 98 -0.13 -28.73 -8.43
N PHE A 99 0.09 -29.17 -7.19
CA PHE A 99 -0.98 -29.34 -6.21
C PHE A 99 -1.65 -28.02 -5.82
N ASN A 100 -0.86 -27.01 -5.46
CA ASN A 100 -1.36 -25.68 -5.11
C ASN A 100 -2.03 -24.98 -6.30
N LYS A 101 -1.50 -25.18 -7.52
CA LYS A 101 -2.12 -24.69 -8.75
C LYS A 101 -3.49 -25.32 -8.96
N ARG A 102 -3.59 -26.65 -8.83
CA ARG A 102 -4.87 -27.38 -8.95
C ARG A 102 -5.88 -26.92 -7.89
N GLN A 103 -5.44 -26.69 -6.65
CA GLN A 103 -6.31 -26.14 -5.60
C GLN A 103 -6.88 -24.78 -6.01
N TYR A 104 -6.02 -23.88 -6.52
CA TYR A 104 -6.44 -22.56 -6.99
C TYR A 104 -7.40 -22.65 -8.17
N GLU A 105 -7.08 -23.45 -9.20
CA GLU A 105 -7.94 -23.65 -10.38
C GLU A 105 -9.32 -24.22 -9.99
N ASN A 106 -9.36 -25.14 -9.02
CA ASN A 106 -10.62 -25.66 -8.48
C ASN A 106 -11.41 -24.57 -7.75
N ALA A 107 -10.75 -23.76 -6.91
CA ALA A 107 -11.40 -22.65 -6.23
C ALA A 107 -11.94 -21.64 -7.25
N GLU A 108 -11.15 -21.29 -8.26
CA GLU A 108 -11.51 -20.41 -9.38
C GLU A 108 -12.73 -20.92 -10.14
N THR A 109 -12.80 -22.23 -10.38
CA THR A 109 -13.97 -22.86 -11.00
C THR A 109 -15.23 -22.72 -10.14
N ILE A 110 -15.11 -22.70 -8.81
CA ILE A 110 -16.24 -22.61 -7.87
C ILE A 110 -16.66 -21.16 -7.61
N PHE A 111 -15.72 -20.21 -7.53
CA PHE A 111 -15.98 -18.83 -7.10
C PHE A 111 -15.73 -17.76 -8.18
N GLN A 112 -15.08 -18.08 -9.31
CA GLN A 112 -14.53 -17.13 -10.30
C GLN A 112 -13.33 -16.36 -9.73
N LYS A 113 -12.41 -15.97 -10.62
CA LYS A 113 -11.13 -15.33 -10.28
C LYS A 113 -11.30 -14.07 -9.43
N GLU A 114 -12.33 -13.29 -9.74
CA GLU A 114 -12.63 -12.01 -9.08
C GLU A 114 -13.02 -12.19 -7.61
N ASN A 115 -13.62 -13.32 -7.23
CA ASN A 115 -14.14 -13.58 -5.88
C ASN A 115 -13.24 -14.46 -5.01
N ILE A 116 -11.97 -14.61 -5.40
CA ILE A 116 -10.99 -15.38 -4.63
C ILE A 116 -9.78 -14.50 -4.39
N PHE A 117 -9.22 -14.60 -3.20
CA PHE A 117 -7.91 -14.05 -2.92
C PHE A 117 -6.95 -15.14 -2.43
N ARG A 118 -5.67 -14.93 -2.73
CA ARG A 118 -4.58 -15.87 -2.49
C ARG A 118 -3.47 -15.15 -1.77
N ILE A 119 -3.06 -15.67 -0.62
CA ILE A 119 -2.01 -15.10 0.22
C ILE A 119 -0.93 -16.16 0.44
N LEU A 120 0.34 -15.76 0.32
CA LEU A 120 1.49 -16.60 0.63
C LEU A 120 2.19 -16.08 1.88
N LEU A 121 2.15 -16.83 2.98
CA LEU A 121 2.78 -16.45 4.24
C LEU A 121 3.70 -17.55 4.74
N THR A 122 4.85 -17.16 5.29
CA THR A 122 5.85 -18.06 5.86
C THR A 122 5.79 -17.99 7.37
N THR A 123 5.86 -19.13 8.05
CA THR A 123 5.98 -19.15 9.51
C THR A 123 7.21 -18.35 9.98
N SER A 124 7.00 -17.36 10.84
CA SER A 124 8.07 -16.51 11.41
C SER A 124 8.95 -17.26 12.38
N TRP A 125 8.36 -18.22 13.10
CA TRP A 125 9.05 -19.12 14.02
C TRP A 125 8.47 -20.54 13.90
N LYS A 126 8.19 -21.20 15.02
CA LYS A 126 7.60 -22.53 15.10
C LYS A 126 6.09 -22.44 15.04
N LEU A 127 5.47 -23.30 14.26
CA LEU A 127 4.04 -23.44 14.12
C LEU A 127 3.63 -24.80 14.68
N ALA A 128 2.87 -24.79 15.77
CA ALA A 128 2.31 -26.00 16.36
C ALA A 128 0.83 -26.12 15.97
N ILE A 129 0.48 -27.07 15.11
CA ILE A 129 -0.90 -27.26 14.63
C ILE A 129 -1.39 -28.60 15.12
N GLY A 130 -2.58 -28.66 15.72
CA GLY A 130 -3.20 -29.93 16.11
C GLY A 130 -2.64 -30.55 17.38
N LEU A 131 -1.98 -29.77 18.25
CA LEU A 131 -1.44 -30.30 19.53
C LEU A 131 -2.49 -30.95 20.44
N GLY A 132 -3.76 -30.54 20.32
CA GLY A 132 -4.86 -31.09 21.11
C GLY A 132 -5.55 -32.31 20.50
N ASP A 133 -5.11 -32.79 19.32
CA ASP A 133 -5.72 -33.97 18.70
C ASP A 133 -5.39 -35.24 19.50
N HIS A 134 -6.34 -36.17 19.55
CA HIS A 134 -6.14 -37.46 20.22
C HIS A 134 -4.99 -38.23 19.56
N SER A 135 -3.91 -38.39 20.31
CA SER A 135 -2.73 -39.12 19.90
C SER A 135 -2.29 -40.04 21.02
N VAL A 136 -1.77 -41.19 20.60
CA VAL A 136 -1.16 -42.18 21.47
C VAL A 136 0.07 -41.61 22.21
N LEU A 137 0.65 -40.53 21.69
CA LEU A 137 1.87 -39.88 22.20
C LEU A 137 1.59 -38.65 23.08
N GLU A 138 0.34 -38.41 23.49
CA GLU A 138 -0.12 -37.21 24.24
C GLU A 138 0.02 -35.87 23.48
N THR A 139 0.86 -35.83 22.44
CA THR A 139 1.04 -34.70 21.53
C THR A 139 0.79 -35.14 20.08
N SER A 140 0.22 -34.23 19.27
CA SER A 140 -0.18 -34.52 17.89
C SER A 140 0.20 -33.39 16.94
N VAL A 141 0.17 -33.67 15.64
CA VAL A 141 0.29 -32.69 14.56
C VAL A 141 -0.75 -32.96 13.50
N THR A 142 -1.39 -31.90 12.99
CA THR A 142 -2.31 -32.02 11.86
C THR A 142 -1.54 -32.33 10.58
N LEU A 143 -1.71 -33.54 10.05
CA LEU A 143 -1.08 -34.02 8.82
C LEU A 143 -2.15 -34.41 7.80
N HIS A 144 -1.88 -34.16 6.53
CA HIS A 144 -2.76 -34.57 5.44
C HIS A 144 -2.80 -36.11 5.37
N PRO A 145 -3.98 -36.76 5.42
CA PRO A 145 -4.05 -38.22 5.54
C PRO A 145 -3.47 -38.96 4.34
N VAL A 146 -3.70 -38.43 3.13
CA VAL A 146 -3.21 -39.03 1.87
C VAL A 146 -1.73 -38.74 1.61
N TYR A 147 -1.29 -37.49 1.77
CA TYR A 147 0.06 -37.06 1.37
C TYR A 147 1.06 -36.97 2.53
N GLY A 148 0.59 -36.99 3.77
CA GLY A 148 1.44 -37.03 4.97
C GLY A 148 2.14 -35.71 5.33
N PHE A 149 1.97 -34.63 4.58
CA PHE A 149 2.53 -33.31 4.92
C PHE A 149 1.61 -32.51 5.87
N PRO A 150 2.16 -31.63 6.73
CA PRO A 150 1.37 -30.73 7.58
C PRO A 150 0.59 -29.70 6.75
N TYR A 151 -0.62 -29.39 7.20
CA TYR A 151 -1.46 -28.36 6.60
C TYR A 151 -2.24 -27.63 7.70
N ILE A 152 -2.79 -26.46 7.36
CA ILE A 152 -3.60 -25.68 8.29
C ILE A 152 -5.06 -25.80 7.86
N PRO A 153 -5.95 -26.35 8.71
CA PRO A 153 -7.36 -26.48 8.36
C PRO A 153 -8.04 -25.12 8.10
N GLY A 154 -8.90 -25.06 7.09
CA GLY A 154 -9.71 -23.87 6.77
C GLY A 154 -10.59 -23.44 7.94
N SER A 155 -11.04 -24.39 8.77
CA SER A 155 -11.77 -24.13 10.00
C SER A 155 -10.91 -23.40 11.05
N ALA A 156 -9.62 -23.75 11.17
CA ALA A 156 -8.69 -23.08 12.08
C ALA A 156 -8.40 -21.64 11.59
N ILE A 157 -8.24 -21.45 10.28
CA ILE A 157 -8.07 -20.13 9.66
C ILE A 157 -9.29 -19.26 9.94
N LYS A 158 -10.49 -19.77 9.64
CA LYS A 158 -11.76 -19.10 9.90
C LYS A 158 -11.92 -18.76 11.39
N GLY A 159 -11.66 -19.71 12.28
CA GLY A 159 -11.83 -19.53 13.72
C GLY A 159 -10.87 -18.49 14.31
N THR A 160 -9.60 -18.51 13.89
CA THR A 160 -8.58 -17.56 14.35
C THR A 160 -8.91 -16.15 13.90
N LEU A 161 -9.24 -15.98 12.61
CA LEU A 161 -9.64 -14.69 12.06
C LEU A 161 -10.91 -14.15 12.70
N ARG A 162 -11.93 -15.01 12.87
CA ARG A 162 -13.17 -14.63 13.55
C ARG A 162 -12.91 -14.16 14.97
N SER A 163 -12.08 -14.88 15.73
CA SER A 163 -11.71 -14.51 17.10
C SER A 163 -10.96 -13.19 17.14
N TYR A 164 -10.02 -12.98 16.21
CA TYR A 164 -9.29 -11.72 16.07
C TYR A 164 -10.24 -10.54 15.79
N ILE A 165 -11.22 -10.73 14.89
CA ILE A 165 -12.21 -9.69 14.61
C ILE A 165 -13.10 -9.38 15.81
N ILE A 166 -13.52 -10.40 16.58
CA ILE A 166 -14.32 -10.19 17.80
C ILE A 166 -13.52 -9.38 18.84
N GLU A 167 -12.23 -9.66 18.97
CA GLU A 167 -11.32 -8.94 19.86
C GLU A 167 -11.16 -7.48 19.43
N GLU A 168 -10.77 -7.23 18.18
CA GLU A 168 -10.43 -5.90 17.68
C GLU A 168 -11.63 -4.97 17.43
N PHE A 169 -12.76 -5.52 16.98
CA PHE A 169 -13.92 -4.72 16.55
C PHE A 169 -15.08 -4.78 17.53
N PHE A 170 -15.11 -5.76 18.44
CA PHE A 170 -16.24 -6.00 19.34
C PHE A 170 -15.85 -6.13 20.81
N ASN A 171 -14.63 -5.69 21.20
CA ASN A 171 -14.12 -5.69 22.57
C ASN A 171 -14.24 -7.05 23.26
N CYS A 172 -13.91 -8.12 22.54
CA CYS A 172 -14.00 -9.50 23.00
C CYS A 172 -15.43 -9.99 23.33
N ASP A 173 -16.47 -9.27 22.89
CA ASP A 173 -17.87 -9.62 23.15
C ASP A 173 -18.53 -10.23 21.90
N GLU A 174 -18.64 -11.57 21.90
CA GLU A 174 -19.25 -12.32 20.80
C GLU A 174 -20.76 -12.02 20.64
N LYS A 175 -21.47 -11.65 21.71
CA LYS A 175 -22.89 -11.29 21.60
C LYS A 175 -23.07 -9.97 20.85
N LYS A 176 -22.12 -9.03 20.98
CA LYS A 176 -22.10 -7.82 20.15
C LYS A 176 -21.80 -8.15 18.69
N ALA A 177 -20.86 -9.04 18.42
CA ALA A 177 -20.55 -9.49 17.05
C ALA A 177 -21.78 -10.15 16.39
N PHE A 178 -22.58 -10.93 17.12
CA PHE A 178 -23.82 -11.52 16.60
C PHE A 178 -24.99 -10.53 16.43
N LYS A 179 -24.89 -9.34 17.01
CA LYS A 179 -25.82 -8.24 16.71
C LYS A 179 -25.41 -7.49 15.44
N ASP A 180 -24.17 -7.67 14.99
CA ASP A 180 -23.65 -7.02 13.79
C ASP A 180 -24.00 -7.80 12.52
N LYS A 181 -24.70 -7.15 11.58
CA LYS A 181 -25.14 -7.78 10.34
C LYS A 181 -23.98 -8.11 9.40
N GLY A 182 -22.97 -7.25 9.32
CA GLY A 182 -21.79 -7.46 8.47
C GLY A 182 -20.98 -8.68 8.91
N PHE A 183 -20.72 -8.79 10.21
CA PHE A 183 -20.09 -9.95 10.82
C PHE A 183 -20.88 -11.24 10.57
N CYS A 184 -22.20 -11.21 10.80
CA CYS A 184 -23.08 -12.35 10.57
C CYS A 184 -23.11 -12.78 9.09
N LEU A 185 -23.07 -11.83 8.16
CA LEU A 185 -23.02 -12.09 6.73
C LEU A 185 -21.69 -12.75 6.32
N LEU A 186 -20.56 -12.26 6.84
CA LEU A 186 -19.23 -12.79 6.53
C LEU A 186 -19.03 -14.22 7.07
N PHE A 187 -19.31 -14.44 8.36
CA PHE A 187 -18.95 -15.70 9.03
C PHE A 187 -20.12 -16.67 9.23
N GLY A 188 -21.36 -16.21 9.08
CA GLY A 188 -22.60 -16.93 9.40
C GLY A 188 -23.05 -16.70 10.84
N SER A 189 -24.33 -16.96 11.11
CA SER A 189 -24.95 -16.69 12.42
C SER A 189 -26.02 -17.70 12.85
N PRO A 190 -26.15 -17.98 14.17
CA PRO A 190 -27.21 -18.82 14.75
C PRO A 190 -28.58 -18.09 14.89
N LYS A 191 -29.64 -18.83 15.26
CA LYS A 191 -31.04 -18.32 15.36
C LYS A 191 -31.20 -17.04 16.19
N GLU A 192 -30.38 -16.89 17.22
CA GLU A 192 -30.46 -15.80 18.20
C GLU A 192 -29.75 -14.51 17.76
N SER A 193 -29.13 -14.52 16.57
CA SER A 193 -28.40 -13.38 16.00
C SER A 193 -29.28 -12.45 15.18
N GLN A 194 -28.73 -11.28 14.81
CA GLN A 194 -29.46 -10.24 14.08
C GLN A 194 -29.99 -10.70 12.71
N LEU A 195 -29.23 -11.53 11.99
CA LEU A 195 -29.65 -12.14 10.72
C LEU A 195 -30.39 -13.48 10.89
N LYS A 196 -30.69 -13.88 12.13
CA LYS A 196 -31.18 -15.24 12.48
C LYS A 196 -30.22 -16.31 11.92
N GLU A 197 -30.74 -17.48 11.57
CA GLU A 197 -29.96 -18.53 10.91
C GLU A 197 -29.53 -18.08 9.50
N HIS A 198 -28.23 -17.83 9.36
CA HIS A 198 -27.64 -17.39 8.10
C HIS A 198 -26.32 -18.09 7.82
N LYS A 199 -26.12 -18.51 6.57
CA LYS A 199 -24.87 -19.09 6.09
C LYS A 199 -23.92 -17.98 5.67
N GLY A 200 -22.70 -17.97 6.21
CA GLY A 200 -21.69 -16.97 5.85
C GLY A 200 -21.27 -17.05 4.38
N ILE A 201 -20.91 -15.90 3.81
CA ILE A 201 -20.49 -15.76 2.41
C ILE A 201 -19.03 -16.16 2.16
N LEU A 202 -18.23 -16.32 3.21
CA LEU A 202 -16.81 -16.68 3.12
C LEU A 202 -16.60 -18.19 3.19
N THR A 203 -15.85 -18.72 2.24
CA THR A 203 -15.36 -20.10 2.22
C THR A 203 -13.85 -20.11 2.40
N PHE A 204 -13.41 -20.54 3.58
CA PHE A 204 -11.98 -20.69 3.91
C PHE A 204 -11.51 -22.08 3.50
N PHE A 205 -10.55 -22.14 2.56
CA PHE A 205 -9.92 -23.38 2.19
C PHE A 205 -8.80 -23.73 3.18
N ASP A 206 -8.44 -25.01 3.21
CA ASP A 206 -7.23 -25.46 3.88
C ASP A 206 -6.00 -24.77 3.28
N ALA A 207 -5.08 -24.31 4.12
CA ALA A 207 -3.82 -23.77 3.66
C ALA A 207 -2.77 -24.88 3.56
N TYR A 208 -2.20 -25.03 2.36
CA TYR A 208 -1.22 -26.05 2.05
C TYR A 208 0.18 -25.45 1.88
N PRO A 209 1.23 -26.18 2.22
CA PRO A 209 2.60 -25.71 2.01
C PRO A 209 2.91 -25.60 0.51
N THR A 210 3.74 -24.63 0.12
CA THR A 210 4.12 -24.40 -1.29
C THR A 210 5.31 -25.23 -1.75
N HIS A 211 5.97 -25.92 -0.83
CA HIS A 211 7.17 -26.74 -1.00
C HIS A 211 7.23 -27.73 0.16
N THR A 212 8.26 -28.57 0.19
CA THR A 212 8.47 -29.57 1.25
C THR A 212 8.61 -28.93 2.65
N PRO A 213 7.64 -29.12 3.56
CA PRO A 213 7.63 -28.47 4.87
C PRO A 213 8.71 -29.04 5.82
N ASN A 214 9.25 -28.20 6.69
CA ASN A 214 10.24 -28.62 7.69
C ASN A 214 9.55 -28.96 9.03
N LEU A 215 9.51 -30.25 9.38
CA LEU A 215 8.98 -30.75 10.65
C LEU A 215 10.13 -31.02 11.63
N SER A 216 10.10 -30.37 12.79
CA SER A 216 11.04 -30.58 13.89
C SER A 216 10.30 -31.00 15.18
N LEU A 217 11.04 -31.40 16.20
CA LEU A 217 10.50 -31.65 17.54
C LEU A 217 10.91 -30.51 18.47
N ASP A 218 9.95 -30.05 19.26
CA ASP A 218 10.18 -29.06 20.32
C ASP A 218 9.84 -29.63 21.70
N ILE A 219 10.31 -28.97 22.76
CA ILE A 219 10.14 -29.44 24.14
C ILE A 219 9.25 -28.46 24.91
N MET A 220 8.28 -29.00 25.65
CA MET A 220 7.49 -28.24 26.62
C MET A 220 8.09 -28.36 28.03
N ASN A 221 7.92 -27.32 28.86
CA ASN A 221 8.30 -27.32 30.27
C ASN A 221 7.79 -28.58 31.00
N PRO A 222 8.55 -29.06 31.99
CA PRO A 222 8.35 -30.37 32.58
C PRO A 222 6.99 -30.54 33.24
N HIS A 223 6.35 -31.67 32.95
CA HIS A 223 5.12 -32.07 33.64
C HIS A 223 5.49 -32.64 35.01
N PHE A 224 5.07 -31.99 36.09
CA PHE A 224 5.21 -32.51 37.46
C PHE A 224 4.15 -33.61 37.69
N GLY A 225 4.40 -34.82 37.19
CA GLY A 225 3.44 -35.94 37.22
C GLY A 225 2.84 -36.19 38.61
N ASP A 226 3.67 -36.20 39.65
CA ASP A 226 3.25 -36.45 41.04
C ASP A 226 2.36 -35.35 41.63
N TYR A 227 2.44 -34.12 41.13
CA TYR A 227 1.60 -33.00 41.56
C TYR A 227 0.21 -33.09 40.94
N TYR A 228 0.12 -33.34 39.64
CA TYR A 228 -1.15 -33.40 38.92
C TYR A 228 -1.94 -34.70 39.18
N GLN A 229 -1.27 -35.78 39.60
CA GLN A 229 -1.92 -37.04 39.97
C GLN A 229 -2.34 -37.10 41.45
N ASP A 230 -1.94 -36.12 42.27
CA ASP A 230 -2.32 -36.05 43.68
C ASP A 230 -3.75 -35.51 43.85
N THR A 231 -4.72 -36.42 43.87
CA THR A 231 -6.12 -36.11 44.20
C THR A 231 -6.33 -35.65 45.66
N THR A 232 -5.29 -35.72 46.50
CA THR A 232 -5.37 -35.32 47.92
C THR A 232 -4.86 -33.90 48.19
N ASN A 233 -4.34 -33.19 47.18
CA ASN A 233 -3.88 -31.80 47.27
C ASN A 233 -2.80 -31.54 48.35
N LYS A 234 -2.01 -32.56 48.72
CA LYS A 234 -1.04 -32.49 49.82
C LYS A 234 0.41 -32.33 49.35
N LYS A 235 0.71 -32.65 48.10
CA LYS A 235 2.05 -32.47 47.54
C LYS A 235 2.11 -31.14 46.79
N PRO A 236 2.94 -30.17 47.21
CA PRO A 236 3.20 -28.97 46.42
C PRO A 236 4.10 -29.30 45.22
N PRO A 237 4.05 -28.52 44.12
CA PRO A 237 5.01 -28.65 43.05
C PRO A 237 6.37 -28.21 43.62
N ALA A 238 7.38 -29.06 43.54
CA ALA A 238 8.66 -28.84 44.19
C ALA A 238 9.84 -29.07 43.25
N ASP A 239 10.89 -28.26 43.37
CA ASP A 239 12.05 -28.24 42.46
C ASP A 239 12.90 -29.52 42.47
N TYR A 240 12.62 -30.48 43.36
CA TYR A 240 13.30 -31.78 43.41
C TYR A 240 12.67 -32.86 42.52
N TYR A 241 11.54 -32.56 41.85
CA TYR A 241 10.97 -33.48 40.87
C TYR A 241 11.81 -33.48 39.59
N ASN A 242 12.22 -34.66 39.13
CA ASN A 242 12.92 -34.77 37.86
C ASN A 242 12.02 -34.29 36.73
N PRO A 243 12.42 -33.23 35.99
CA PRO A 243 11.64 -32.71 34.90
C PRO A 243 11.55 -33.76 33.78
N VAL A 244 10.35 -34.25 33.46
CA VAL A 244 10.15 -35.10 32.29
C VAL A 244 9.74 -34.19 31.12
N PRO A 245 10.67 -33.88 30.18
CA PRO A 245 10.35 -33.05 29.03
C PRO A 245 9.32 -33.76 28.14
N VAL A 246 8.25 -33.06 27.77
CA VAL A 246 7.26 -33.55 26.79
C VAL A 246 7.63 -32.96 25.43
N THR A 247 7.98 -33.83 24.49
CA THR A 247 8.32 -33.46 23.12
C THR A 247 7.07 -33.40 22.25
N PHE A 248 7.02 -32.44 21.33
CA PHE A 248 5.92 -32.28 20.39
C PHE A 248 6.38 -31.83 19.00
N PRO A 249 5.70 -32.26 17.92
CA PRO A 249 5.99 -31.84 16.56
C PRO A 249 5.66 -30.36 16.31
N VAL A 250 6.54 -29.67 15.59
CA VAL A 250 6.32 -28.31 15.11
C VAL A 250 6.73 -28.20 13.65
N VAL A 251 6.05 -27.30 12.93
CA VAL A 251 6.41 -26.89 11.59
C VAL A 251 7.26 -25.64 11.69
N GLU A 252 8.45 -25.68 11.13
CA GLU A 252 9.32 -24.52 11.04
C GLU A 252 9.39 -24.06 9.61
N ASN A 253 9.50 -22.75 9.46
CA ASN A 253 9.92 -22.11 8.23
C ASN A 253 9.29 -22.77 6.97
N THR A 254 7.97 -22.71 6.92
CA THR A 254 7.19 -23.28 5.84
C THR A 254 6.27 -22.19 5.35
N THR A 255 6.33 -21.92 4.06
CA THR A 255 5.40 -21.03 3.34
C THR A 255 4.12 -21.79 3.00
N PHE A 256 2.99 -21.24 3.41
CA PHE A 256 1.65 -21.76 3.16
C PHE A 256 0.89 -20.87 2.17
N GLN A 257 0.10 -21.51 1.31
CA GLN A 257 -0.87 -20.87 0.45
C GLN A 257 -2.22 -20.82 1.13
N PHE A 258 -2.68 -19.62 1.47
CA PHE A 258 -4.02 -19.37 1.99
C PHE A 258 -4.94 -18.99 0.83
N LEU A 259 -6.10 -19.64 0.77
CA LEU A 259 -7.14 -19.34 -0.20
C LEU A 259 -8.47 -19.13 0.51
N VAL A 260 -9.18 -18.08 0.12
CA VAL A 260 -10.54 -17.82 0.59
C VAL A 260 -11.38 -17.39 -0.60
N GLY A 261 -12.55 -18.04 -0.74
CA GLY A 261 -13.55 -17.67 -1.72
C GLY A 261 -14.68 -16.88 -1.08
N VAL A 262 -15.18 -15.88 -1.81
CA VAL A 262 -16.39 -15.11 -1.49
C VAL A 262 -17.51 -15.63 -2.39
N ASP A 263 -18.69 -15.88 -1.82
CA ASP A 263 -19.86 -16.31 -2.59
C ASP A 263 -20.16 -15.32 -3.73
N ARG A 264 -20.24 -15.82 -4.97
CA ARG A 264 -20.48 -15.06 -6.21
C ARG A 264 -21.73 -14.17 -6.17
N LYS A 265 -22.68 -14.50 -5.31
CA LYS A 265 -23.88 -13.67 -5.12
C LYS A 265 -23.57 -12.33 -4.43
N TYR A 266 -22.37 -12.19 -3.89
CA TYR A 266 -21.89 -11.04 -3.13
C TYR A 266 -20.63 -10.46 -3.77
N ASN A 267 -20.80 -9.87 -4.96
CA ASN A 267 -19.78 -9.05 -5.63
C ASN A 267 -19.86 -7.57 -5.20
N GLY A 268 -20.81 -7.21 -4.34
CA GLY A 268 -21.00 -5.84 -3.84
C GLY A 268 -20.37 -5.62 -2.47
N VAL A 269 -20.35 -4.35 -2.05
CA VAL A 269 -19.95 -3.97 -0.69
C VAL A 269 -20.96 -4.48 0.34
N LEU A 270 -20.50 -4.73 1.57
CA LEU A 270 -21.38 -5.06 2.68
C LEU A 270 -22.35 -3.88 2.94
N GLU A 271 -23.66 -4.12 2.90
CA GLU A 271 -24.67 -3.06 2.96
C GLU A 271 -25.06 -2.63 4.37
N GLU A 272 -24.66 -3.39 5.40
CA GLU A 272 -25.01 -3.11 6.79
C GLU A 272 -23.94 -3.65 7.77
N GLY A 273 -23.88 -3.08 8.98
CA GLY A 273 -23.00 -3.51 10.08
C GLY A 273 -21.66 -2.78 10.18
N SER A 274 -20.78 -3.24 11.07
CA SER A 274 -19.46 -2.66 11.40
C SER A 274 -18.51 -2.62 10.21
N PHE A 275 -18.80 -3.41 9.18
CA PHE A 275 -18.02 -3.48 7.94
C PHE A 275 -18.75 -2.86 6.75
N PHE A 276 -19.78 -2.04 6.98
CA PHE A 276 -20.57 -1.37 5.95
C PHE A 276 -19.66 -0.68 4.90
N GLY A 277 -19.97 -0.88 3.61
CA GLY A 277 -19.23 -0.35 2.45
C GLY A 277 -17.89 -1.01 2.16
N ARG A 278 -17.51 -2.09 2.86
CA ARG A 278 -16.33 -2.88 2.51
C ARG A 278 -16.65 -3.94 1.48
N LEU A 279 -15.73 -4.13 0.54
CA LEU A 279 -15.71 -5.38 -0.23
C LEU A 279 -15.24 -6.52 0.67
N PRO A 280 -16.00 -7.62 0.78
CA PRO A 280 -15.64 -8.78 1.60
C PRO A 280 -14.26 -9.33 1.27
N LYS A 281 -13.89 -9.36 -0.01
CA LYS A 281 -12.59 -9.85 -0.49
C LYS A 281 -11.43 -9.07 0.13
N ILE A 282 -11.39 -7.76 -0.10
CA ILE A 282 -10.31 -6.87 0.34
C ILE A 282 -10.22 -6.85 1.87
N LEU A 283 -11.39 -6.78 2.54
CA LEU A 283 -11.46 -6.74 3.99
C LEU A 283 -10.84 -7.99 4.62
N ILE A 284 -11.22 -9.18 4.16
CA ILE A 284 -10.80 -10.44 4.78
C ILE A 284 -9.35 -10.75 4.43
N GLU A 285 -8.88 -10.37 3.24
CA GLU A 285 -7.47 -10.47 2.87
C GLU A 285 -6.58 -9.70 3.86
N GLN A 286 -6.89 -8.43 4.11
CA GLN A 286 -6.15 -7.58 5.04
C GLN A 286 -6.19 -8.11 6.48
N LEU A 287 -7.39 -8.38 6.99
CA LEU A 287 -7.57 -8.84 8.36
C LEU A 287 -6.91 -10.21 8.60
N LEU A 288 -6.84 -11.06 7.57
CA LEU A 288 -6.17 -12.35 7.69
C LEU A 288 -4.64 -12.20 7.81
N ILE A 289 -4.02 -11.30 7.03
CA ILE A 289 -2.58 -11.03 7.13
C ILE A 289 -2.25 -10.49 8.52
N GLU A 290 -2.98 -9.47 8.96
CA GLU A 290 -2.80 -8.82 10.26
C GLU A 290 -2.99 -9.83 11.40
N CYS A 291 -4.04 -10.64 11.34
CA CYS A 291 -4.30 -11.71 12.30
C CYS A 291 -3.13 -12.70 12.41
N LEU A 292 -2.57 -13.14 11.28
CA LEU A 292 -1.50 -14.14 11.27
C LEU A 292 -0.13 -13.56 11.70
N GLN A 293 0.09 -12.26 11.49
CA GLN A 293 1.27 -11.54 11.99
C GLN A 293 1.14 -11.22 13.50
N ASN A 294 0.00 -10.70 13.93
CA ASN A 294 -0.21 -10.10 15.26
C ASN A 294 -0.87 -11.03 16.30
N LYS A 295 -1.53 -12.11 15.88
CA LYS A 295 -2.09 -13.13 16.78
C LYS A 295 -1.47 -14.51 16.56
N GLY A 296 -1.19 -14.86 15.31
CA GLY A 296 -0.70 -16.18 14.92
C GLY A 296 -1.79 -17.24 14.95
N ILE A 297 -1.49 -18.41 14.39
CA ILE A 297 -2.43 -19.52 14.22
C ILE A 297 -1.89 -20.83 14.80
N GLY A 298 -2.77 -21.67 15.33
CA GLY A 298 -2.41 -22.94 15.95
C GLY A 298 -2.30 -22.83 17.47
N ALA A 299 -1.55 -23.74 18.08
CA ALA A 299 -1.39 -23.83 19.52
C ALA A 299 -0.21 -22.97 20.02
N LYS A 300 -0.28 -22.56 21.29
CA LYS A 300 0.76 -21.78 21.98
C LYS A 300 1.09 -20.42 21.34
N THR A 301 0.10 -19.78 20.72
CA THR A 301 0.26 -18.46 20.09
C THR A 301 0.68 -17.34 21.05
N SER A 302 0.30 -17.43 22.32
CA SER A 302 0.75 -16.52 23.39
C SER A 302 2.25 -16.60 23.67
N ALA A 303 2.88 -17.75 23.42
CA ALA A 303 4.33 -17.93 23.51
C ALA A 303 5.05 -17.59 22.19
N GLY A 304 4.34 -17.04 21.21
CA GLY A 304 4.89 -16.66 19.91
C GLY A 304 4.83 -17.72 18.82
N TYR A 305 4.23 -18.90 19.07
CA TYR A 305 4.07 -19.92 18.03
C TYR A 305 3.05 -19.49 16.98
N GLY A 306 3.24 -19.98 15.75
CA GLY A 306 2.26 -19.86 14.69
C GLY A 306 2.11 -18.46 14.08
N ARG A 307 3.00 -17.54 14.47
CA ARG A 307 3.16 -16.24 13.80
C ARG A 307 3.68 -16.46 12.40
N MET A 308 3.17 -15.65 11.48
CA MET A 308 3.57 -15.70 10.08
C MET A 308 4.03 -14.34 9.62
N ARG A 309 4.90 -14.36 8.62
CA ARG A 309 5.47 -13.20 7.95
C ARG A 309 5.25 -13.34 6.46
N GLU A 310 5.22 -12.20 5.79
CA GLU A 310 5.31 -12.17 4.35
C GLU A 310 6.70 -12.62 3.89
N LEU A 311 6.81 -12.81 2.58
CA LEU A 311 7.88 -13.46 1.83
C LEU A 311 9.32 -13.09 2.22
N ASN A 312 10.24 -14.04 2.01
CA ASN A 312 11.66 -13.90 2.34
C ASN A 312 12.55 -13.95 1.09
N VAL A 313 13.53 -13.06 1.05
CA VAL A 313 14.57 -13.00 0.02
C VAL A 313 15.81 -13.73 0.53
N SER A 314 16.43 -14.54 -0.33
CA SER A 314 17.74 -15.15 -0.05
C SER A 314 18.81 -14.51 -0.94
N TYR A 315 20.03 -14.40 -0.41
CA TYR A 315 21.19 -13.98 -1.18
C TYR A 315 22.35 -14.98 -1.09
N TYR A 316 23.05 -15.16 -2.20
CA TYR A 316 24.25 -15.98 -2.32
C TYR A 316 25.46 -15.06 -2.55
N LEU A 317 26.46 -15.17 -1.68
CA LEU A 317 27.71 -14.41 -1.76
C LEU A 317 28.88 -15.37 -1.96
N ASN A 318 29.65 -15.18 -3.04
CA ASN A 318 30.78 -16.05 -3.39
C ASN A 318 32.15 -15.51 -2.92
N CYS A 319 32.21 -14.61 -1.94
CA CYS A 319 33.47 -14.08 -1.41
C CYS A 319 33.64 -14.42 0.06
N GLU A 320 34.78 -14.98 0.48
CA GLU A 320 35.11 -15.10 1.91
C GLU A 320 35.63 -13.78 2.50
N LYS A 321 36.37 -12.97 1.75
CA LYS A 321 37.01 -11.72 2.25
C LYS A 321 36.10 -10.48 2.27
N THR A 322 35.02 -10.45 1.50
CA THR A 322 34.05 -9.32 1.46
C THR A 322 32.65 -9.72 1.93
N LYS A 323 32.53 -10.94 2.49
CA LYS A 323 31.27 -11.54 2.91
C LYS A 323 30.51 -10.66 3.90
N GLU A 324 31.13 -10.33 5.03
CA GLU A 324 30.52 -9.58 6.13
C GLU A 324 30.02 -8.21 5.68
N TYR A 325 30.76 -7.56 4.79
CA TYR A 325 30.41 -6.26 4.24
C TYR A 325 29.17 -6.30 3.35
N TYR A 326 29.11 -7.23 2.39
CA TYR A 326 27.94 -7.37 1.52
C TYR A 326 26.73 -7.97 2.27
N GLU A 327 26.95 -8.83 3.25
CA GLU A 327 25.90 -9.34 4.15
C GLU A 327 25.24 -8.19 4.92
N SER A 328 26.05 -7.34 5.57
CA SER A 328 25.58 -6.14 6.29
C SER A 328 24.82 -5.18 5.39
N LEU A 329 25.31 -4.99 4.15
CA LEU A 329 24.67 -4.10 3.19
C LEU A 329 23.27 -4.58 2.78
N ILE A 330 23.14 -5.87 2.49
CA ILE A 330 21.87 -6.48 2.08
C ILE A 330 20.91 -6.51 3.28
N GLU A 331 21.40 -6.84 4.46
CA GLU A 331 20.63 -6.82 5.72
C GLU A 331 20.00 -5.45 5.97
N LYS A 332 20.79 -4.40 5.88
CA LYS A 332 20.32 -3.03 6.05
C LYS A 332 19.20 -2.69 5.05
N LYS A 333 19.36 -3.06 3.78
CA LYS A 333 18.34 -2.79 2.74
C LYS A 333 17.08 -3.62 2.90
N LEU A 334 17.20 -4.88 3.32
CA LEU A 334 16.05 -5.72 3.64
C LEU A 334 15.24 -5.12 4.80
N GLN A 335 15.91 -4.64 5.85
CA GLN A 335 15.27 -3.92 6.96
C GLN A 335 14.60 -2.62 6.51
N GLU A 336 15.28 -1.80 5.69
CA GLU A 336 14.71 -0.55 5.16
C GLU A 336 13.43 -0.77 4.33
N ASN A 337 13.29 -1.92 3.66
CA ASN A 337 12.11 -2.26 2.85
C ASN A 337 11.07 -3.12 3.63
N ASN A 338 11.20 -3.26 4.95
CA ASN A 338 10.37 -4.16 5.78
C ASN A 338 10.36 -5.63 5.30
N ILE A 339 11.41 -6.08 4.62
CA ILE A 339 11.56 -7.45 4.13
C ILE A 339 12.38 -8.25 5.14
N PRO A 340 11.83 -9.29 5.77
CA PRO A 340 12.55 -10.03 6.80
C PRO A 340 13.65 -10.93 6.20
N ASN A 341 14.91 -10.71 6.59
CA ASN A 341 16.08 -11.46 6.15
C ASN A 341 16.15 -12.89 6.76
N TYR A 342 16.67 -13.87 6.02
CA TYR A 342 17.07 -15.17 6.60
C TYR A 342 18.12 -15.92 5.76
N ILE A 343 19.35 -16.05 6.28
CA ILE A 343 20.39 -16.91 5.68
C ILE A 343 20.26 -18.34 6.22
N LYS A 344 20.11 -19.28 5.27
CA LYS A 344 20.15 -20.76 5.37
C LYS A 344 18.99 -21.45 6.10
N ASN A 345 18.41 -22.41 5.35
CA ASN A 345 17.45 -23.47 5.71
C ASN A 345 15.97 -23.23 5.41
N ASN A 346 15.64 -22.19 4.65
CA ASN A 346 14.27 -21.78 4.35
C ASN A 346 13.82 -21.99 2.89
N PRO A 347 12.52 -22.20 2.62
CA PRO A 347 12.00 -22.33 1.27
C PRO A 347 12.12 -20.99 0.57
N ILE A 348 12.90 -21.01 -0.50
CA ILE A 348 13.32 -19.81 -1.20
C ILE A 348 12.19 -19.39 -2.14
N THR A 349 11.79 -18.12 -2.05
CA THR A 349 10.77 -17.56 -2.95
C THR A 349 11.38 -16.62 -3.98
N HIS A 350 12.53 -16.01 -3.68
CA HIS A 350 13.31 -15.10 -4.55
C HIS A 350 14.82 -15.16 -4.24
N GLY A 351 15.68 -14.92 -5.25
CA GLY A 351 17.14 -15.06 -5.13
C GLY A 351 17.96 -13.85 -5.60
N ILE A 352 18.89 -13.38 -4.78
CA ILE A 352 19.96 -12.44 -5.14
C ILE A 352 21.28 -13.23 -5.22
N ILE A 353 22.01 -13.17 -6.32
CA ILE A 353 23.30 -13.86 -6.47
C ILE A 353 24.38 -12.81 -6.68
N ILE A 354 25.39 -12.73 -5.82
CA ILE A 354 26.51 -11.80 -5.95
C ILE A 354 27.80 -12.60 -6.15
N HIS A 355 28.45 -12.37 -7.30
CA HIS A 355 29.72 -12.97 -7.70
C HIS A 355 30.84 -11.93 -7.70
N THR A 356 31.83 -12.11 -6.82
CA THR A 356 33.09 -11.34 -6.78
C THR A 356 34.24 -12.14 -7.39
N VAL A 357 35.35 -11.48 -7.74
CA VAL A 357 36.44 -12.06 -8.56
C VAL A 357 37.26 -13.17 -7.86
N ASP A 358 37.09 -13.38 -6.55
CA ASP A 358 38.01 -14.22 -5.76
C ASP A 358 37.39 -15.48 -5.12
N GLU A 359 38.23 -16.50 -4.93
CA GLU A 359 38.03 -17.82 -4.28
C GLU A 359 36.62 -18.45 -4.35
N ALA A 360 36.29 -19.08 -5.48
CA ALA A 360 35.25 -20.10 -5.51
C ALA A 360 35.83 -21.47 -5.07
N GLN A 361 35.48 -21.94 -3.86
CA GLN A 361 35.75 -23.32 -3.45
C GLN A 361 34.94 -24.35 -4.26
N ASP A 362 33.74 -23.99 -4.76
CA ASP A 362 32.96 -24.81 -5.70
C ASP A 362 32.31 -23.94 -6.79
N LYS A 363 33.00 -23.83 -7.94
CA LYS A 363 32.55 -23.07 -9.11
C LYS A 363 31.21 -23.56 -9.68
N ASN A 364 30.83 -24.81 -9.38
CA ASN A 364 29.55 -25.36 -9.83
C ASN A 364 28.39 -24.94 -8.94
N LEU A 365 28.63 -24.40 -7.75
CA LEU A 365 27.58 -24.11 -6.78
C LEU A 365 26.69 -22.93 -7.23
N ILE A 366 27.26 -21.92 -7.87
CA ILE A 366 26.51 -20.80 -8.46
C ILE A 366 25.58 -21.31 -9.56
N PHE A 367 26.10 -22.13 -10.49
CA PHE A 367 25.30 -22.69 -11.56
C PHE A 367 24.23 -23.66 -11.04
N LYS A 368 24.54 -24.51 -10.05
CA LYS A 368 23.55 -25.36 -9.36
C LYS A 368 22.45 -24.54 -8.68
N SER A 369 22.79 -23.38 -8.12
CA SER A 369 21.82 -22.49 -7.48
C SER A 369 20.91 -21.82 -8.51
N ILE A 370 21.47 -21.36 -9.63
CA ILE A 370 20.69 -20.82 -10.76
C ILE A 370 19.77 -21.89 -11.35
N GLU A 371 20.29 -23.10 -11.61
CA GLU A 371 19.51 -24.24 -12.09
C GLU A 371 18.38 -24.60 -11.12
N SER A 372 18.64 -24.54 -9.82
CA SER A 372 17.63 -24.74 -8.78
C SER A 372 16.55 -23.66 -8.82
N TYR A 373 16.91 -22.38 -8.96
CA TYR A 373 15.93 -21.29 -9.07
C TYR A 373 15.09 -21.41 -10.34
N ILE A 374 15.70 -21.73 -11.49
CA ILE A 374 14.98 -21.97 -12.75
C ILE A 374 14.04 -23.17 -12.61
N LYS A 375 14.52 -24.30 -12.10
CA LYS A 375 13.73 -25.53 -11.90
C LYS A 375 12.50 -25.30 -11.04
N ASN A 376 12.62 -24.42 -10.03
CA ASN A 376 11.56 -24.12 -9.08
C ASN A 376 10.76 -22.85 -9.44
N ASN A 377 11.00 -22.25 -10.61
CA ASN A 377 10.32 -21.03 -11.08
C ASN A 377 10.46 -19.83 -10.11
N ILE A 378 11.60 -19.74 -9.43
CA ILE A 378 11.94 -18.70 -8.45
C ILE A 378 12.58 -17.51 -9.20
N PRO A 379 12.07 -16.28 -9.10
CA PRO A 379 12.71 -15.13 -9.73
C PRO A 379 14.05 -14.81 -9.07
N PHE A 380 15.08 -14.52 -9.87
CA PHE A 380 16.43 -14.23 -9.37
C PHE A 380 17.17 -13.16 -10.19
N LYS A 381 18.14 -12.50 -9.54
CA LYS A 381 19.09 -11.58 -10.19
C LYS A 381 20.52 -11.91 -9.79
N ILE A 382 21.45 -11.78 -10.73
CA ILE A 382 22.89 -12.03 -10.59
C ILE A 382 23.61 -10.69 -10.68
N PHE A 383 24.53 -10.43 -9.77
CA PHE A 383 25.39 -9.25 -9.70
C PHE A 383 26.84 -9.71 -9.83
N VAL A 384 27.58 -9.15 -10.77
CA VAL A 384 28.98 -9.54 -11.02
C VAL A 384 29.89 -8.31 -10.98
N PHE A 385 31.02 -8.41 -10.29
CA PHE A 385 31.99 -7.31 -10.24
C PHE A 385 32.67 -7.07 -11.60
N ALA A 386 32.79 -5.81 -12.01
CA ALA A 386 33.56 -5.40 -13.19
C ALA A 386 35.08 -5.56 -12.93
N ASP A 387 35.88 -5.83 -13.96
CA ASP A 387 37.31 -6.12 -13.78
C ASP A 387 38.05 -4.93 -13.14
N ASP A 388 38.59 -5.12 -11.93
CA ASP A 388 39.41 -4.14 -11.22
C ASP A 388 40.87 -4.17 -11.70
N PRO A 389 41.47 -3.04 -12.14
CA PRO A 389 42.88 -2.98 -12.50
C PRO A 389 43.84 -3.35 -11.36
N GLU A 390 43.49 -3.11 -10.08
CA GLU A 390 44.38 -3.34 -8.93
C GLU A 390 44.47 -4.82 -8.52
N ILE A 391 43.51 -5.66 -8.93
CA ILE A 391 43.48 -7.10 -8.62
C ILE A 391 44.42 -7.92 -9.54
N LYS A 392 44.98 -7.30 -10.60
CA LYS A 392 45.86 -7.98 -11.57
C LYS A 392 47.17 -8.53 -10.98
N GLU A 393 47.62 -8.03 -9.83
CA GLU A 393 48.87 -8.50 -9.20
C GLU A 393 48.72 -9.81 -8.41
N ILE A 394 47.49 -10.29 -8.19
CA ILE A 394 47.22 -11.46 -7.36
C ILE A 394 46.84 -12.66 -8.24
N ASP A 395 47.85 -13.48 -8.54
CA ASP A 395 47.73 -14.84 -9.12
C ASP A 395 46.95 -14.95 -10.45
N LEU A 396 47.67 -14.77 -11.56
CA LEU A 396 47.18 -14.82 -12.96
C LEU A 396 46.28 -16.01 -13.30
N LYS A 397 46.51 -17.20 -12.72
CA LYS A 397 45.69 -18.39 -12.98
C LYS A 397 44.31 -18.31 -12.32
N LYS A 398 44.21 -17.63 -11.17
CA LYS A 398 42.94 -17.43 -10.46
C LYS A 398 42.06 -16.45 -11.22
N TYR A 399 42.65 -15.34 -11.66
CA TYR A 399 41.99 -14.31 -12.48
C TYR A 399 41.39 -14.87 -13.78
N GLU A 400 42.15 -15.66 -14.56
CA GLU A 400 41.63 -16.28 -15.80
C GLU A 400 40.43 -17.20 -15.56
N SER A 401 40.38 -17.84 -14.40
CA SER A 401 39.33 -18.80 -14.09
C SER A 401 38.02 -18.15 -13.63
N SER A 402 38.10 -17.04 -12.90
CA SER A 402 36.95 -16.20 -12.53
C SER A 402 36.40 -15.46 -13.75
N LYS A 403 37.29 -15.02 -14.65
CA LYS A 403 36.92 -14.43 -15.94
C LYS A 403 36.06 -15.37 -16.79
N LYS A 404 36.41 -16.66 -16.87
CA LYS A 404 35.60 -17.67 -17.57
C LYS A 404 34.20 -17.87 -16.95
N VAL A 405 34.08 -17.84 -15.62
CA VAL A 405 32.77 -17.96 -14.95
C VAL A 405 31.91 -16.73 -15.20
N LYS A 406 32.50 -15.54 -15.08
CA LYS A 406 31.86 -14.26 -15.42
C LYS A 406 31.38 -14.22 -16.88
N GLU A 407 32.26 -14.55 -17.83
CA GLU A 407 31.91 -14.62 -19.26
C GLU A 407 30.77 -15.62 -19.50
N LYS A 408 30.78 -16.76 -18.81
CA LYS A 408 29.70 -17.75 -18.88
C LYS A 408 28.38 -17.23 -18.31
N LEU A 409 28.38 -16.54 -17.16
CA LEU A 409 27.18 -15.93 -16.58
C LEU A 409 26.59 -14.83 -17.48
N LEU A 410 27.44 -13.95 -18.02
CA LEU A 410 27.05 -12.90 -18.94
C LEU A 410 26.50 -13.45 -20.27
N LYS A 411 26.97 -14.63 -20.70
CA LYS A 411 26.51 -15.31 -21.92
C LYS A 411 25.21 -16.08 -21.72
N GLU A 412 25.12 -16.90 -20.68
CA GLU A 412 23.99 -17.83 -20.45
C GLU A 412 22.82 -17.15 -19.73
N TYR A 413 23.06 -16.13 -18.90
CA TYR A 413 22.06 -15.48 -18.04
C TYR A 413 22.04 -13.96 -18.21
N LYS A 414 22.25 -13.47 -19.43
CA LYS A 414 22.38 -12.04 -19.77
C LYS A 414 21.28 -11.16 -19.17
N ASN A 415 20.02 -11.59 -19.26
CA ASN A 415 18.87 -10.80 -18.79
C ASN A 415 18.76 -10.73 -17.25
N ASN A 416 19.38 -11.69 -16.56
CA ASN A 416 19.37 -11.79 -15.11
C ASN A 416 20.66 -11.24 -14.49
N THR A 417 21.66 -10.85 -15.29
CA THR A 417 22.98 -10.44 -14.80
C THR A 417 23.20 -8.93 -14.91
N ILE A 418 23.64 -8.30 -13.82
CA ILE A 418 24.06 -6.89 -13.74
C ILE A 418 25.54 -6.86 -13.39
N GLU A 419 26.31 -6.10 -14.15
CA GLU A 419 27.73 -5.89 -13.86
C GLU A 419 27.89 -4.55 -13.14
N PHE A 420 28.65 -4.51 -12.04
CA PHE A 420 28.82 -3.30 -11.22
C PHE A 420 30.30 -3.00 -11.00
N LYS A 421 30.66 -1.71 -11.03
CA LYS A 421 32.05 -1.22 -10.85
C LYS A 421 32.29 -0.67 -9.45
N LYS A 422 31.26 -0.05 -8.86
CA LYS A 422 31.32 0.60 -7.55
C LYS A 422 30.27 0.02 -6.61
N GLU A 423 30.53 0.11 -5.30
CA GLU A 423 29.61 -0.34 -4.26
C GLU A 423 28.21 0.28 -4.39
N GLU A 424 28.13 1.56 -4.75
CA GLU A 424 26.88 2.31 -4.85
C GLU A 424 25.95 1.80 -5.97
N GLU A 425 26.51 1.34 -7.08
CA GLU A 425 25.76 0.71 -8.18
C GLU A 425 25.14 -0.61 -7.74
N LEU A 426 25.85 -1.38 -6.91
CA LEU A 426 25.35 -2.61 -6.31
C LEU A 426 24.19 -2.31 -5.35
N LYS A 427 24.32 -1.27 -4.50
CA LYS A 427 23.27 -0.83 -3.57
C LYS A 427 21.97 -0.52 -4.30
N ASN A 428 22.05 0.31 -5.33
CA ASN A 428 20.89 0.75 -6.09
C ASN A 428 20.23 -0.43 -6.81
N SER A 429 21.02 -1.32 -7.39
CA SER A 429 20.50 -2.46 -8.15
C SER A 429 19.86 -3.55 -7.27
N ILE A 430 20.38 -3.79 -6.06
CA ILE A 430 19.75 -4.67 -5.06
C ILE A 430 18.42 -4.06 -4.60
N SER A 431 18.40 -2.77 -4.31
CA SER A 431 17.19 -2.04 -3.92
C SER A 431 16.10 -2.17 -4.99
N ILE A 432 16.44 -1.94 -6.27
CA ILE A 432 15.51 -2.09 -7.41
C ILE A 432 14.97 -3.53 -7.53
N PHE A 433 15.81 -4.54 -7.36
CA PHE A 433 15.36 -5.94 -7.43
C PHE A 433 14.39 -6.28 -6.30
N LEU A 434 14.69 -5.88 -5.06
CA LEU A 434 13.82 -6.07 -3.90
C LEU A 434 12.47 -5.37 -4.10
N ARG A 435 12.49 -4.13 -4.61
CA ARG A 435 11.30 -3.31 -4.95
C ARG A 435 10.40 -3.95 -5.99
N ASN A 436 10.98 -4.57 -7.02
CA ASN A 436 10.20 -5.22 -8.09
C ASN A 436 9.49 -6.50 -7.65
N ILE A 437 9.94 -7.11 -6.55
CA ILE A 437 9.39 -8.37 -6.02
C ILE A 437 8.22 -8.12 -5.05
N THR A 438 8.21 -6.96 -4.37
CA THR A 438 7.16 -6.57 -3.42
C THR A 438 6.06 -5.70 -4.03
N LYS A 439 6.18 -5.36 -5.31
CA LYS A 439 5.32 -4.38 -5.99
C LYS A 439 3.85 -4.85 -5.97
N ARG A 440 2.99 -4.10 -5.27
CA ARG A 440 1.53 -4.16 -5.47
C ARG A 440 1.20 -3.48 -6.80
N ASP A 441 0.28 -4.05 -7.57
CA ASP A 441 -0.19 -3.40 -8.80
C ASP A 441 -0.90 -2.09 -8.44
N VAL A 442 -0.33 -0.97 -8.86
CA VAL A 442 -0.92 0.37 -8.70
C VAL A 442 -2.09 0.49 -9.66
N GLN A 443 -3.30 0.61 -9.11
CA GLN A 443 -4.55 0.64 -9.84
C GLN A 443 -4.87 2.04 -10.34
N ASP A 444 -5.60 2.09 -11.46
CA ASP A 444 -6.10 3.36 -12.00
C ASP A 444 -7.20 3.91 -11.09
N ALA A 445 -7.21 5.22 -10.86
CA ALA A 445 -8.16 5.84 -9.95
C ALA A 445 -8.64 7.23 -10.40
N LYS A 446 -9.95 7.49 -10.24
CA LYS A 446 -10.61 8.75 -10.59
C LYS A 446 -11.69 9.10 -9.58
N ILE A 447 -11.73 10.35 -9.12
CA ILE A 447 -12.82 10.88 -8.30
C ILE A 447 -14.04 11.10 -9.19
N ILE A 448 -15.20 10.66 -8.72
CA ILE A 448 -16.48 10.77 -9.43
C ILE A 448 -17.33 11.88 -8.81
N ASN A 449 -17.50 11.85 -7.48
CA ASN A 449 -18.43 12.73 -6.78
C ASN A 449 -17.93 13.08 -5.38
N LEU A 450 -18.29 14.26 -4.89
CA LEU A 450 -18.08 14.72 -3.52
C LEU A 450 -19.38 15.30 -2.98
N LYS A 451 -19.82 14.83 -1.82
CA LYS A 451 -20.88 15.45 -1.03
C LYS A 451 -20.34 15.94 0.30
N LEU A 452 -20.68 17.17 0.66
CA LEU A 452 -20.34 17.78 1.95
C LEU A 452 -21.62 18.18 2.68
N LYS A 453 -21.61 18.03 4.01
CA LYS A 453 -22.65 18.56 4.90
C LYS A 453 -22.00 19.24 6.10
N ASN A 454 -22.34 20.50 6.35
CA ASN A 454 -21.78 21.34 7.42
C ASN A 454 -20.23 21.39 7.44
N ILE A 455 -19.61 21.50 6.27
CA ILE A 455 -18.13 21.60 6.13
C ILE A 455 -17.76 23.02 5.71
N GLY A 456 -17.01 23.71 6.56
CA GLY A 456 -16.52 25.08 6.39
C GLY A 456 -17.61 26.14 6.17
N LEU A 457 -17.91 26.42 4.91
CA LEU A 457 -18.92 27.39 4.47
C LEU A 457 -20.18 26.75 3.89
N PHE A 458 -20.15 25.44 3.68
CA PHE A 458 -21.18 24.70 2.97
C PHE A 458 -22.09 23.99 3.95
N ASP A 459 -23.37 24.38 3.95
CA ASP A 459 -24.42 23.69 4.70
C ASP A 459 -24.67 22.31 4.07
N GLU A 460 -24.87 22.29 2.74
CA GLU A 460 -24.87 21.11 1.88
C GLU A 460 -24.22 21.46 0.55
N LEU A 461 -23.44 20.54 -0.02
CA LEU A 461 -22.81 20.68 -1.33
C LEU A 461 -22.67 19.30 -1.98
N GLU A 462 -22.97 19.20 -3.28
CA GLU A 462 -22.68 18.02 -4.10
C GLU A 462 -21.96 18.44 -5.39
N LEU A 463 -20.92 17.70 -5.77
CA LEU A 463 -20.03 18.02 -6.89
C LEU A 463 -19.61 16.78 -7.67
N GLY A 464 -20.00 16.70 -8.95
CA GLY A 464 -19.41 15.76 -9.91
C GLY A 464 -18.03 16.22 -10.39
N PHE A 465 -17.18 15.31 -10.86
CA PHE A 465 -15.83 15.60 -11.34
C PHE A 465 -15.61 15.13 -12.77
N GLU A 466 -14.91 15.95 -13.55
CA GLU A 466 -14.43 15.60 -14.90
C GLU A 466 -13.19 14.70 -14.82
N GLU A 467 -12.94 13.90 -15.86
CA GLU A 467 -11.87 12.90 -15.86
C GLU A 467 -10.45 13.52 -15.84
N ASN A 468 -10.28 14.72 -16.41
CA ASN A 468 -8.99 15.38 -16.58
C ASN A 468 -8.84 16.59 -15.65
N PHE A 469 -9.49 17.72 -15.94
CA PHE A 469 -9.31 18.96 -15.18
C PHE A 469 -10.57 19.42 -14.47
N ASN A 470 -10.41 19.77 -13.19
CA ASN A 470 -11.44 20.35 -12.34
C ASN A 470 -10.88 21.60 -11.67
N VAL A 471 -11.29 22.78 -12.12
CA VAL A 471 -10.73 24.07 -11.69
C VAL A 471 -11.74 24.85 -10.86
N TYR A 472 -11.36 25.22 -9.64
CA TYR A 472 -12.20 25.96 -8.70
C TYR A 472 -11.76 27.42 -8.60
N ILE A 473 -12.70 28.35 -8.79
CA ILE A 473 -12.48 29.81 -8.70
C ILE A 473 -13.46 30.42 -7.70
N GLY A 474 -13.07 31.52 -7.07
CA GLY A 474 -13.96 32.33 -6.23
C GLY A 474 -13.14 33.13 -5.23
N ASN A 475 -13.72 34.15 -4.59
CA ASN A 475 -12.99 35.07 -3.71
C ASN A 475 -12.25 34.38 -2.54
N ASN A 476 -11.29 35.09 -1.94
CA ASN A 476 -10.60 34.59 -0.75
C ASN A 476 -11.62 34.29 0.36
N GLY A 477 -11.48 33.12 0.98
CA GLY A 477 -12.46 32.64 1.95
C GLY A 477 -13.81 32.23 1.36
N SER A 478 -13.89 31.87 0.07
CA SER A 478 -15.10 31.26 -0.53
C SER A 478 -15.25 29.76 -0.25
N GLY A 479 -14.18 29.10 0.22
CA GLY A 479 -14.18 27.68 0.57
C GLY A 479 -13.42 26.75 -0.39
N LYS A 480 -12.67 27.27 -1.38
CA LYS A 480 -11.87 26.47 -2.33
C LYS A 480 -10.91 25.50 -1.64
N SER A 481 -10.03 26.01 -0.78
CA SER A 481 -9.09 25.18 -0.01
C SER A 481 -9.82 24.21 0.91
N THR A 482 -11.00 24.57 1.43
CA THR A 482 -11.83 23.64 2.22
C THR A 482 -12.28 22.44 1.39
N ILE A 483 -12.67 22.65 0.13
CA ILE A 483 -13.04 21.57 -0.79
C ILE A 483 -11.84 20.67 -1.07
N LEU A 484 -10.69 21.24 -1.44
CA LEU A 484 -9.48 20.47 -1.71
C LEU A 484 -9.03 19.64 -0.49
N ARG A 485 -9.11 20.22 0.71
CA ARG A 485 -8.83 19.53 1.98
C ARG A 485 -9.82 18.41 2.26
N ALA A 486 -11.11 18.63 2.01
CA ALA A 486 -12.14 17.60 2.17
C ALA A 486 -11.91 16.42 1.21
N ILE A 487 -11.52 16.70 -0.04
CA ILE A 487 -11.15 15.68 -1.02
C ILE A 487 -9.92 14.90 -0.56
N ALA A 488 -8.83 15.58 -0.18
CA ALA A 488 -7.61 14.93 0.28
C ALA A 488 -7.86 14.04 1.51
N LEU A 489 -8.64 14.54 2.48
CA LEU A 489 -9.04 13.75 3.65
C LEU A 489 -9.96 12.58 3.25
N GLY A 490 -10.86 12.76 2.29
CA GLY A 490 -11.70 11.70 1.73
C GLY A 490 -10.93 10.60 1.00
N LEU A 491 -9.82 10.93 0.34
CA LEU A 491 -8.94 9.96 -0.32
C LEU A 491 -8.19 9.10 0.71
N VAL A 492 -7.67 9.72 1.76
CA VAL A 492 -6.81 9.04 2.75
C VAL A 492 -7.61 8.41 3.89
N GLY A 493 -8.72 9.03 4.31
CA GLY A 493 -9.34 8.75 5.60
C GLY A 493 -8.60 9.42 6.76
N HIS A 494 -9.05 9.18 8.00
CA HIS A 494 -8.61 9.93 9.19
C HIS A 494 -7.73 9.12 10.16
N ASN A 495 -7.49 7.84 9.90
CA ASN A 495 -6.84 6.94 10.86
C ASN A 495 -5.29 6.97 10.83
N TYR A 496 -4.69 7.87 10.05
CA TYR A 496 -3.25 7.94 9.86
C TYR A 496 -2.55 8.82 10.91
N ASN A 497 -1.41 8.36 11.44
CA ASN A 497 -0.64 9.07 12.48
C ASN A 497 -0.07 10.42 12.03
N GLY A 498 0.07 10.66 10.73
CA GLY A 498 0.55 11.94 10.18
C GLY A 498 -0.55 13.00 9.99
N ILE A 499 -1.81 12.67 10.26
CA ILE A 499 -2.93 13.61 10.13
C ILE A 499 -3.14 14.36 11.44
N ASP A 500 -3.12 15.70 11.37
CA ASP A 500 -3.39 16.57 12.51
C ASP A 500 -4.91 16.64 12.79
N LYS A 501 -5.39 15.66 13.56
CA LYS A 501 -6.81 15.52 13.92
C LYS A 501 -7.34 16.74 14.67
N GLU A 502 -6.56 17.33 15.56
CA GLU A 502 -6.97 18.51 16.32
C GLU A 502 -7.23 19.68 15.36
N LYS A 503 -6.29 19.98 14.46
CA LYS A 503 -6.46 21.05 13.47
C LYS A 503 -7.65 20.78 12.56
N LEU A 504 -7.90 19.54 12.13
CA LEU A 504 -9.06 19.19 11.30
C LEU A 504 -10.40 19.40 12.01
N ILE A 505 -10.49 18.96 13.26
CA ILE A 505 -11.66 19.13 14.14
C ILE A 505 -12.04 20.61 14.28
N TYR A 506 -11.05 21.49 14.37
CA TYR A 506 -11.33 22.92 14.46
C TYR A 506 -11.44 23.61 13.11
N SER A 507 -11.07 23.01 11.98
CA SER A 507 -11.05 23.71 10.69
C SER A 507 -12.17 23.30 9.73
N LEU A 508 -12.61 22.05 9.74
CA LEU A 508 -13.59 21.51 8.79
C LEU A 508 -15.06 21.55 9.28
N PRO A 509 -15.45 21.01 10.44
CA PRO A 509 -16.85 20.93 10.87
C PRO A 509 -17.35 22.27 11.44
N LYS A 510 -17.46 23.25 10.55
CA LYS A 510 -17.88 24.62 10.84
C LYS A 510 -19.03 25.00 9.93
N ARG A 511 -19.92 25.83 10.48
CA ARG A 511 -20.97 26.54 9.73
C ARG A 511 -20.87 28.03 9.98
N LYS A 512 -21.03 28.84 8.94
CA LYS A 512 -21.12 30.30 9.09
C LYS A 512 -22.54 30.69 9.54
N GLY A 513 -22.67 31.12 10.80
CA GLY A 513 -23.93 31.57 11.39
C GLY A 513 -24.49 32.85 10.75
N ARG A 514 -25.76 33.16 11.03
CA ARG A 514 -26.49 34.34 10.48
C ARG A 514 -25.77 35.67 10.74
N ASN A 515 -24.96 35.75 11.80
CA ASN A 515 -24.22 36.95 12.20
C ASN A 515 -22.82 37.02 11.55
N GLY A 516 -22.52 36.17 10.56
CA GLY A 516 -21.23 36.12 9.87
C GLY A 516 -20.09 35.40 10.61
N LYS A 517 -20.28 35.02 11.88
CA LYS A 517 -19.31 34.24 12.68
C LYS A 517 -19.42 32.74 12.42
N TYR A 518 -18.28 32.04 12.41
CA TYR A 518 -18.25 30.58 12.33
C TYR A 518 -18.66 29.95 13.66
N VAL A 519 -19.50 28.93 13.58
CA VAL A 519 -19.96 28.11 14.70
C VAL A 519 -19.53 26.68 14.39
N ILE A 520 -18.86 26.04 15.35
CA ILE A 520 -18.55 24.62 15.28
C ILE A 520 -19.88 23.86 15.37
N VAL A 521 -20.16 22.98 14.41
CA VAL A 521 -21.40 22.20 14.37
C VAL A 521 -21.25 20.90 15.14
N ASP A 522 -22.36 20.33 15.61
CA ASP A 522 -22.31 19.07 16.35
C ASP A 522 -22.13 17.84 15.42
N GLU A 523 -22.53 17.97 14.14
CA GLU A 523 -22.41 16.93 13.11
C GLU A 523 -21.99 17.52 11.75
N ALA A 524 -21.01 16.90 11.09
CA ALA A 524 -20.62 17.20 9.70
C ALA A 524 -20.28 15.92 8.91
N LEU A 525 -20.33 15.99 7.58
CA LEU A 525 -20.14 14.84 6.68
C LEU A 525 -19.27 15.21 5.48
N ILE A 526 -18.37 14.31 5.10
CA ILE A 526 -17.73 14.27 3.79
C ILE A 526 -18.00 12.88 3.20
N GLU A 527 -18.60 12.82 2.02
CA GLU A 527 -18.77 11.58 1.25
C GLU A 527 -18.06 11.75 -0.09
N LEU A 528 -17.00 10.97 -0.31
CA LEU A 528 -16.18 10.99 -1.53
C LEU A 528 -16.36 9.67 -2.28
N GLN A 529 -16.75 9.76 -3.55
CA GLN A 529 -16.84 8.62 -4.46
C GLN A 529 -15.65 8.61 -5.40
N ILE A 530 -15.00 7.45 -5.50
CA ILE A 530 -13.83 7.21 -6.35
C ILE A 530 -14.05 5.92 -7.14
N LYS A 531 -13.66 5.91 -8.39
CA LYS A 531 -13.49 4.69 -9.20
C LYS A 531 -12.06 4.21 -9.05
N ILE A 532 -11.83 2.97 -8.64
CA ILE A 532 -10.50 2.34 -8.60
C ILE A 532 -10.59 1.06 -9.44
N GLY A 533 -9.81 0.98 -10.51
CA GLY A 533 -9.99 -0.03 -11.55
C GLY A 533 -11.37 0.07 -12.20
N GLU A 534 -12.11 -1.03 -12.20
CA GLU A 534 -13.49 -1.08 -12.73
C GLU A 534 -14.56 -0.79 -11.67
N GLU A 535 -14.18 -0.78 -10.40
CA GLU A 535 -15.10 -0.69 -9.27
C GLU A 535 -15.23 0.75 -8.75
N THR A 536 -16.42 1.10 -8.28
CA THR A 536 -16.68 2.39 -7.62
C THR A 536 -16.81 2.19 -6.12
N PHE A 537 -16.10 3.02 -5.38
CA PHE A 537 -16.07 3.01 -3.93
C PHE A 537 -16.54 4.35 -3.38
N THR A 538 -17.02 4.32 -2.14
CA THR A 538 -17.47 5.52 -1.43
C THR A 538 -16.85 5.55 -0.04
N ASN A 539 -16.05 6.58 0.23
CA ASN A 539 -15.55 6.86 1.55
C ASN A 539 -16.42 7.93 2.20
N ILE A 540 -16.81 7.69 3.44
CA ILE A 540 -17.64 8.61 4.23
C ILE A 540 -16.83 8.98 5.44
N ILE A 541 -16.82 10.25 5.82
CA ILE A 541 -16.15 10.80 6.99
C ILE A 541 -17.19 11.60 7.75
N ASN A 542 -17.68 11.02 8.84
CA ASN A 542 -18.56 11.72 9.77
C ASN A 542 -17.70 12.47 10.77
N PHE A 543 -18.08 13.69 11.14
CA PHE A 543 -17.57 14.38 12.31
C PHE A 543 -18.72 14.42 13.32
N VAL A 544 -18.61 13.72 14.45
CA VAL A 544 -19.65 13.70 15.49
C VAL A 544 -19.09 14.20 16.81
N LYS A 545 -19.65 15.26 17.39
CA LYS A 545 -19.21 15.80 18.67
C LYS A 545 -19.50 14.84 19.83
N ASP A 546 -18.45 14.43 20.55
CA ASP A 546 -18.59 13.49 21.67
C ASP A 546 -19.07 14.21 22.95
N GLY A 547 -20.00 13.60 23.67
CA GLY A 547 -20.73 14.23 24.79
C GLY A 547 -19.97 14.24 26.13
N GLU A 548 -18.89 13.47 26.26
CA GLU A 548 -18.19 13.25 27.54
C GLU A 548 -16.75 13.84 27.60
N GLU A 549 -16.13 14.20 26.47
CA GLU A 549 -14.81 14.84 26.43
C GLU A 549 -14.86 16.26 25.86
N LYS A 550 -14.13 17.18 26.48
CA LYS A 550 -14.14 18.62 26.13
C LYS A 550 -13.55 18.98 24.75
N SER A 551 -13.21 18.02 23.88
CA SER A 551 -12.49 18.32 22.63
C SER A 551 -12.45 17.21 21.56
N GLY A 552 -13.50 16.43 21.32
CA GLY A 552 -13.42 15.34 20.33
C GLY A 552 -14.60 15.30 19.38
N PHE A 553 -14.39 15.55 18.08
CA PHE A 553 -15.27 14.91 17.10
C PHE A 553 -14.77 13.48 16.90
N ARG A 554 -15.66 12.51 16.95
CA ARG A 554 -15.42 11.18 16.44
C ARG A 554 -15.47 11.25 14.92
N ILE A 555 -14.33 10.94 14.29
CA ILE A 555 -14.32 10.74 12.85
C ILE A 555 -14.69 9.29 12.59
N GLU A 556 -15.81 9.04 11.90
CA GLU A 556 -16.16 7.69 11.47
C GLU A 556 -15.94 7.60 9.97
N SER A 557 -15.02 6.74 9.56
CA SER A 557 -14.88 6.42 8.15
C SER A 557 -14.97 4.93 7.88
N LYS A 558 -15.55 4.62 6.73
CA LYS A 558 -15.42 3.31 6.13
C LYS A 558 -13.98 3.19 5.61
N LEU A 559 -12.97 3.05 6.50
CA LEU A 559 -11.52 3.03 6.25
C LEU A 559 -11.09 4.17 5.29
N GLY A 560 -9.80 4.48 5.19
CA GLY A 560 -9.34 5.07 3.93
C GLY A 560 -9.54 4.07 2.80
N PHE A 561 -9.37 4.50 1.55
CA PHE A 561 -8.98 3.54 0.50
C PHE A 561 -7.56 2.98 0.74
N ALA A 562 -6.92 3.48 1.79
CA ALA A 562 -5.68 3.09 2.41
C ALA A 562 -5.96 2.04 3.53
N GLY A 563 -5.30 0.88 3.43
CA GLY A 563 -5.52 -0.25 4.33
C GLY A 563 -4.81 -0.12 5.68
N GLY A 564 -5.44 -0.66 6.73
CA GLY A 564 -4.79 -1.03 7.99
C GLY A 564 -4.83 0.00 9.11
N LYS A 565 -5.02 -0.49 10.35
CA LYS A 565 -4.86 0.27 11.60
C LYS A 565 -3.39 0.37 12.06
N ASP A 566 -2.46 -0.28 11.36
CA ASP A 566 -1.01 -0.19 11.62
C ASP A 566 -0.28 0.45 10.42
N SER A 567 0.16 1.70 10.60
CA SER A 567 1.33 2.40 10.00
C SER A 567 1.70 2.31 8.50
N SER A 568 1.14 1.45 7.65
CA SER A 568 1.40 1.49 6.22
C SER A 568 0.56 2.59 5.60
N PHE A 569 1.16 3.76 5.39
CA PHE A 569 0.57 4.86 4.61
C PHE A 569 0.34 4.49 3.12
N ILE A 570 0.32 3.21 2.75
CA ILE A 570 0.37 2.75 1.37
C ILE A 570 -1.04 2.79 0.75
N LEU A 571 -1.16 3.45 -0.39
CA LEU A 571 -2.36 3.53 -1.23
C LEU A 571 -2.28 2.53 -2.38
N ASN A 572 -3.44 2.03 -2.84
CA ASN A 572 -3.51 1.18 -4.04
C ASN A 572 -3.47 1.99 -5.35
N TYR A 573 -3.47 3.32 -5.27
CA TYR A 573 -3.46 4.25 -6.40
C TYR A 573 -2.61 5.48 -6.06
N LEU A 574 -2.11 6.18 -7.08
CA LEU A 574 -1.31 7.39 -6.90
C LEU A 574 -2.20 8.61 -6.65
N ALA A 575 -1.99 9.28 -5.51
CA ALA A 575 -2.59 10.57 -5.20
C ALA A 575 -1.57 11.52 -4.57
N ILE A 576 -1.47 12.75 -5.09
CA ILE A 576 -0.48 13.76 -4.67
C ILE A 576 -1.20 15.07 -4.37
N GLY A 577 -0.80 15.77 -3.31
CA GLY A 577 -1.37 17.05 -2.92
C GLY A 577 -0.31 18.13 -2.74
N PHE A 578 -0.57 19.33 -3.26
CA PHE A 578 0.22 20.54 -3.09
C PHE A 578 -0.64 21.62 -2.44
N ASP A 579 -0.15 22.21 -1.36
CA ASP A 579 -0.82 23.32 -0.68
C ASP A 579 -0.47 24.68 -1.33
N GLN A 580 -1.01 25.76 -0.78
CA GLN A 580 -0.72 27.13 -1.22
C GLN A 580 0.70 27.57 -0.84
N THR A 581 1.25 27.07 0.27
CA THR A 581 2.60 27.40 0.75
C THR A 581 3.63 26.42 0.19
N ARG A 582 3.80 26.47 -1.13
CA ARG A 582 4.90 25.79 -1.83
C ARG A 582 6.21 26.40 -1.37
N THR A 583 6.83 25.78 -0.36
CA THR A 583 7.89 26.41 0.43
C THR A 583 9.22 26.29 -0.30
N LYS A 584 10.06 27.32 -0.15
CA LYS A 584 11.41 27.34 -0.72
C LYS A 584 12.27 26.28 -0.06
N ALA A 585 13.13 25.63 -0.84
CA ALA A 585 14.18 24.80 -0.26
C ALA A 585 15.26 25.72 0.32
N SER A 586 15.34 25.81 1.65
CA SER A 586 16.44 26.54 2.29
C SER A 586 17.75 25.77 2.11
N ILE A 587 18.86 26.49 1.91
CA ILE A 587 20.22 25.91 1.88
C ILE A 587 20.54 25.21 3.21
N LEU A 588 19.91 25.63 4.30
CA LEU A 588 20.14 25.08 5.64
C LEU A 588 19.33 23.80 5.93
N GLU A 589 18.36 23.45 5.09
CA GLU A 589 17.55 22.23 5.29
C GLU A 589 18.17 21.04 4.54
N PRO A 590 18.39 19.90 5.21
CA PRO A 590 18.90 18.71 4.56
C PRO A 590 17.88 18.18 3.55
N ALA A 591 18.36 17.79 2.37
CA ALA A 591 17.54 17.11 1.38
C ALA A 591 17.51 15.62 1.73
N GLU A 592 16.32 15.09 1.99
CA GLU A 592 16.08 13.67 2.29
C GLU A 592 15.14 13.09 1.24
N LEU A 593 15.41 11.85 0.80
CA LEU A 593 14.49 11.13 -0.08
C LEU A 593 13.25 10.73 0.69
N ASN A 594 12.09 10.88 0.07
CA ASN A 594 10.91 10.15 0.52
C ASN A 594 11.20 8.65 0.35
N GLY A 595 11.29 7.92 1.45
CA GLY A 595 11.68 6.50 1.46
C GLY A 595 10.67 5.53 0.82
N PHE A 596 9.63 6.02 0.12
CA PHE A 596 8.48 5.23 -0.32
C PHE A 596 8.42 5.12 -1.85
N ILE A 597 8.50 3.89 -2.37
CA ILE A 597 8.34 3.62 -3.81
C ILE A 597 6.86 3.46 -4.15
N GLU A 598 6.06 2.97 -3.21
CA GLU A 598 4.63 2.79 -3.36
C GLU A 598 3.88 4.12 -3.22
N PRO A 599 2.68 4.23 -3.82
CA PRO A 599 1.78 5.36 -3.54
C PRO A 599 1.54 5.52 -2.05
N ASN A 600 1.61 6.76 -1.54
CA ASN A 600 1.62 7.00 -0.10
C ASN A 600 0.64 8.12 0.31
N ALA A 601 -0.08 7.92 1.40
CA ALA A 601 -0.98 8.92 1.98
C ALA A 601 -0.23 10.19 2.42
N SER A 602 1.06 10.10 2.75
CA SER A 602 1.90 11.25 3.07
C SER A 602 2.00 12.25 1.92
N ASP A 603 1.84 11.79 0.67
CA ASP A 603 1.81 12.63 -0.53
C ASP A 603 0.66 13.67 -0.47
N LEU A 604 -0.37 13.47 0.38
CA LEU A 604 -1.51 14.36 0.57
C LEU A 604 -1.47 15.19 1.86
N PHE A 605 -0.50 14.95 2.76
CA PHE A 605 -0.51 15.57 4.10
C PHE A 605 -0.34 17.07 4.09
N SER A 606 0.46 17.63 3.18
CA SER A 606 0.59 19.10 3.03
C SER A 606 -0.77 19.78 2.86
N VAL A 607 -1.65 19.21 2.02
CA VAL A 607 -3.02 19.71 1.81
C VAL A 607 -3.86 19.47 3.06
N ILE A 608 -3.89 18.23 3.59
CA ILE A 608 -4.75 17.86 4.74
C ILE A 608 -4.43 18.71 5.98
N ASN A 609 -3.16 18.77 6.35
CA ASN A 609 -2.68 19.42 7.56
C ASN A 609 -2.46 20.92 7.37
N ASP A 610 -2.46 21.43 6.12
CA ASP A 610 -2.14 22.83 5.83
C ASP A 610 -0.77 23.19 6.47
N THR A 611 0.23 22.40 6.07
CA THR A 611 1.64 22.48 6.51
C THR A 611 2.53 22.71 5.31
N GLN A 612 3.66 23.39 5.53
CA GLN A 612 4.65 23.72 4.51
C GLN A 612 5.00 22.52 3.62
N ASP A 613 4.93 22.73 2.31
CA ASP A 613 5.31 21.73 1.32
C ASP A 613 6.83 21.65 1.17
N LYS A 614 7.42 20.52 1.59
CA LYS A 614 8.85 20.24 1.51
C LYS A 614 9.25 19.35 0.32
N LYS A 615 8.34 19.09 -0.63
CA LYS A 615 8.59 18.18 -1.77
C LYS A 615 9.76 18.60 -2.65
N MET A 616 10.08 19.89 -2.73
CA MET A 616 11.27 20.39 -3.45
C MET A 616 12.58 19.77 -2.91
N LEU A 617 12.67 19.51 -1.61
CA LEU A 617 13.84 18.85 -1.01
C LEU A 617 13.96 17.38 -1.47
N SER A 618 12.83 16.67 -1.62
CA SER A 618 12.80 15.31 -2.18
C SER A 618 13.29 15.32 -3.63
N VAL A 619 12.81 16.28 -4.45
CA VAL A 619 13.23 16.42 -5.85
C VAL A 619 14.72 16.69 -5.97
N ILE A 620 15.28 17.57 -5.11
CA ILE A 620 16.73 17.83 -5.08
C ILE A 620 17.51 16.56 -4.76
N ALA A 621 17.09 15.79 -3.74
CA ALA A 621 17.74 14.52 -3.39
C ALA A 621 17.61 13.48 -4.53
N TRP A 622 16.46 13.41 -5.17
CA TRP A 622 16.19 12.51 -6.29
C TRP A 622 17.05 12.84 -7.52
N LEU A 623 17.14 14.13 -7.90
CA LEU A 623 18.00 14.59 -8.99
C LEU A 623 19.48 14.32 -8.73
N ALA A 624 19.94 14.49 -7.48
CA ALA A 624 21.31 14.16 -7.08
C ALA A 624 21.60 12.68 -7.28
N ASN A 625 20.67 11.79 -6.90
CA ASN A 625 20.80 10.36 -7.14
C ASN A 625 20.83 10.01 -8.62
N LEU A 626 19.96 10.62 -9.44
CA LEU A 626 19.97 10.40 -10.89
C LEU A 626 21.30 10.83 -11.52
N ASP A 627 21.89 11.94 -11.08
CA ASP A 627 23.21 12.38 -11.56
C ASP A 627 24.34 11.44 -11.12
N ASN A 628 24.27 10.93 -9.88
CA ASN A 628 25.22 9.95 -9.39
C ASN A 628 25.12 8.63 -10.16
N ASP A 629 23.90 8.15 -10.42
CA ASP A 629 23.63 6.97 -11.25
C ASP A 629 24.11 7.16 -12.69
N GLU A 630 23.96 8.35 -13.27
CA GLU A 630 24.46 8.66 -14.62
C GLU A 630 25.99 8.55 -14.72
N ARG A 631 26.69 9.10 -13.73
CA ARG A 631 28.17 9.14 -13.72
C ARG A 631 28.80 7.80 -13.41
N ASN A 632 28.13 6.96 -12.61
CA ASN A 632 28.72 5.73 -12.09
C ASN A 632 28.21 4.48 -12.83
N ASN A 633 26.95 4.42 -13.25
CA ASN A 633 26.28 3.17 -13.59
C ASN A 633 26.01 3.01 -15.11
N HIS A 634 26.82 2.22 -15.83
CA HIS A 634 26.76 2.17 -17.31
C HIS A 634 25.45 1.63 -17.91
N GLN A 635 24.66 0.84 -17.17
CA GLN A 635 23.39 0.28 -17.66
C GLN A 635 22.20 1.25 -17.47
N THR A 636 22.15 1.99 -16.35
CA THR A 636 21.06 2.95 -16.04
C THR A 636 21.41 4.38 -16.43
N SER A 637 22.66 4.66 -16.81
CA SER A 637 23.17 5.98 -17.16
C SER A 637 22.31 6.71 -18.20
N LYS A 638 21.91 6.00 -19.26
CA LYS A 638 21.07 6.60 -20.31
C LYS A 638 19.68 6.99 -19.79
N GLU A 639 19.08 6.14 -18.97
CA GLU A 639 17.75 6.36 -18.42
C GLU A 639 17.75 7.52 -17.42
N SER A 640 18.74 7.60 -16.53
CA SER A 640 18.87 8.71 -15.58
C SER A 640 19.11 10.04 -16.29
N ALA A 641 19.89 10.05 -17.37
CA ALA A 641 20.07 11.24 -18.21
C ALA A 641 18.76 11.64 -18.90
N GLU A 642 18.02 10.67 -19.46
CA GLU A 642 16.70 10.89 -20.08
C GLU A 642 15.68 11.45 -19.07
N LEU A 643 15.67 10.96 -17.83
CA LEU A 643 14.78 11.45 -16.76
C LEU A 643 15.14 12.87 -16.32
N LYS A 644 16.43 13.18 -16.11
CA LYS A 644 16.86 14.55 -15.79
C LYS A 644 16.49 15.51 -16.92
N ALA A 645 16.76 15.13 -18.17
CA ALA A 645 16.39 15.93 -19.33
C ALA A 645 14.88 16.16 -19.41
N LEU A 646 14.07 15.10 -19.21
CA LEU A 646 12.62 15.19 -19.17
C LEU A 646 12.12 16.19 -18.12
N VAL A 647 12.66 16.13 -16.89
CA VAL A 647 12.26 17.04 -15.81
C VAL A 647 12.52 18.49 -16.21
N PHE A 648 13.75 18.82 -16.59
CA PHE A 648 14.14 20.20 -16.92
C PHE A 648 13.54 20.74 -18.23
N ASP A 649 13.35 19.88 -19.24
CA ASP A 649 12.62 20.23 -20.47
C ASP A 649 11.15 20.55 -20.15
N THR A 650 10.52 19.74 -19.30
CA THR A 650 9.14 19.96 -18.87
C THR A 650 8.99 21.27 -18.10
N ILE A 651 9.89 21.54 -17.15
CA ILE A 651 9.89 22.79 -16.38
C ILE A 651 10.11 23.99 -17.31
N SER A 652 11.08 23.93 -18.22
CA SER A 652 11.39 25.01 -19.17
C SER A 652 10.20 25.31 -20.09
N LYS A 653 9.51 24.27 -20.57
CA LYS A 653 8.26 24.41 -21.35
C LYS A 653 7.17 25.13 -20.57
N ILE A 654 6.95 24.74 -19.30
CA ILE A 654 5.91 25.34 -18.45
C ILE A 654 6.20 26.81 -18.15
N LEU A 655 7.45 27.16 -17.88
CA LEU A 655 7.85 28.54 -17.63
C LEU A 655 7.79 29.42 -18.89
N GLY A 656 7.58 28.84 -20.07
CA GLY A 656 7.47 29.57 -21.34
C GLY A 656 8.83 30.03 -21.89
N GLU A 657 9.91 29.43 -21.38
CA GLU A 657 11.28 29.73 -21.74
C GLU A 657 11.96 28.43 -22.17
N ALA A 658 11.61 27.94 -23.37
CA ALA A 658 12.17 26.69 -23.88
C ALA A 658 13.71 26.70 -23.80
N ASP A 659 14.29 25.60 -23.30
CA ASP A 659 15.74 25.45 -23.07
C ASP A 659 16.39 26.43 -22.07
N SER A 660 15.63 27.16 -21.24
CA SER A 660 16.21 28.14 -20.33
C SER A 660 16.84 27.53 -19.09
N ILE A 661 16.22 26.52 -18.47
CA ILE A 661 16.72 25.89 -17.25
C ILE A 661 17.23 24.49 -17.55
N LYS A 662 18.50 24.24 -17.26
CA LYS A 662 19.12 22.91 -17.47
C LYS A 662 19.86 22.46 -16.23
N PHE A 663 19.81 21.17 -15.97
CA PHE A 663 20.71 20.54 -15.02
C PHE A 663 22.16 20.73 -15.48
N LYS A 664 23.02 21.27 -14.61
CA LYS A 664 24.45 21.41 -14.91
C LYS A 664 25.25 20.27 -14.32
N LYS A 665 25.23 20.14 -13.00
CA LYS A 665 26.00 19.13 -12.25
C LYS A 665 25.56 19.07 -10.79
N LEU A 666 25.70 17.90 -10.19
CA LEU A 666 25.89 17.77 -8.74
C LEU A 666 27.28 18.32 -8.36
N VAL A 667 27.30 19.31 -7.47
CA VAL A 667 28.50 20.00 -6.96
C VAL A 667 28.98 19.37 -5.67
N ASN A 668 28.07 19.15 -4.72
CA ASN A 668 28.34 18.55 -3.42
C ASN A 668 27.23 17.57 -3.03
N VAL A 669 27.54 16.59 -2.19
CA VAL A 669 26.61 15.55 -1.71
C VAL A 669 26.22 15.78 -0.24
N GLU A 670 27.08 16.42 0.54
CA GLU A 670 26.80 16.79 1.93
C GLU A 670 27.32 18.22 2.22
N PRO A 671 26.43 19.23 2.27
CA PRO A 671 25.02 19.17 1.86
C PRO A 671 24.87 18.93 0.34
N ILE A 672 23.74 18.34 -0.08
CA ILE A 672 23.43 18.19 -1.52
C ILE A 672 23.37 19.57 -2.15
N GLU A 673 24.17 19.80 -3.19
CA GLU A 673 24.24 21.06 -3.93
C GLU A 673 24.22 20.75 -5.43
N ILE A 674 23.18 21.24 -6.12
CA ILE A 674 22.97 21.03 -7.55
C ILE A 674 23.07 22.38 -8.25
N ASP A 675 23.99 22.50 -9.20
CA ASP A 675 24.02 23.62 -10.12
C ASP A 675 23.01 23.39 -11.25
N ILE A 676 22.21 24.41 -11.53
CA ILE A 676 21.43 24.57 -12.76
C ILE A 676 21.99 25.73 -13.57
N THR A 677 21.85 25.69 -14.89
CA THR A 677 22.09 26.87 -15.74
C THR A 677 20.77 27.54 -16.06
N THR A 678 20.76 28.86 -16.00
CA THR A 678 19.66 29.72 -16.48
C THR A 678 20.20 30.72 -17.50
N PRO A 679 19.36 31.45 -18.26
CA PRO A 679 19.84 32.46 -19.21
C PRO A 679 20.66 33.57 -18.56
N ILE A 680 20.34 33.91 -17.30
CA ILE A 680 21.03 34.94 -16.51
C ILE A 680 22.24 34.37 -15.73
N ALA A 681 22.27 33.07 -15.47
CA ALA A 681 23.38 32.37 -14.82
C ALA A 681 23.89 31.20 -15.67
N PRO A 682 24.47 31.47 -16.87
CA PRO A 682 24.98 30.41 -17.75
C PRO A 682 26.17 29.66 -17.13
N GLN A 683 26.86 30.32 -16.18
CA GLN A 683 27.96 29.72 -15.43
C GLN A 683 27.51 28.80 -14.29
N GLY A 684 26.21 28.58 -14.13
CA GLY A 684 25.66 27.72 -13.08
C GLY A 684 25.35 28.51 -11.82
N VAL A 685 24.26 28.11 -11.16
CA VAL A 685 23.84 28.61 -9.85
C VAL A 685 23.16 27.46 -9.10
N ASP A 686 23.27 27.43 -7.77
CA ASP A 686 22.54 26.46 -6.94
C ASP A 686 21.03 26.53 -7.26
N ILE A 687 20.41 25.38 -7.47
CA ILE A 687 18.97 25.21 -7.69
C ILE A 687 18.10 25.91 -6.63
N ARG A 688 18.59 26.04 -5.39
CA ARG A 688 17.94 26.75 -4.27
C ARG A 688 18.02 28.27 -4.35
N LEU A 689 18.81 28.81 -5.29
CA LEU A 689 18.91 30.24 -5.57
C LEU A 689 18.09 30.66 -6.79
N ALA A 690 17.38 29.72 -7.44
CA ALA A 690 16.39 30.03 -8.45
C ALA A 690 15.26 30.91 -7.87
N SER A 691 14.53 31.62 -8.73
CA SER A 691 13.40 32.45 -8.29
C SER A 691 12.29 31.60 -7.66
N ASP A 692 11.44 32.23 -6.85
CA ASP A 692 10.36 31.54 -6.12
C ASP A 692 9.41 30.78 -7.06
N GLY A 693 9.11 31.37 -8.23
CA GLY A 693 8.30 30.74 -9.27
C GLY A 693 8.97 29.51 -9.88
N GLU A 694 10.27 29.60 -10.15
CA GLU A 694 11.04 28.48 -10.68
C GLU A 694 11.12 27.35 -9.64
N GLN A 695 11.48 27.64 -8.38
CA GLN A 695 11.54 26.62 -7.31
C GLN A 695 10.20 25.93 -7.07
N SER A 696 9.12 26.71 -7.02
CA SER A 696 7.77 26.17 -6.84
C SER A 696 7.35 25.26 -7.99
N THR A 697 7.66 25.65 -9.23
CA THR A 697 7.39 24.84 -10.43
C THR A 697 8.25 23.58 -10.45
N MET A 698 9.55 23.70 -10.16
CA MET A 698 10.48 22.59 -10.09
C MET A 698 10.06 21.56 -9.04
N GLY A 699 9.68 22.02 -7.84
CA GLY A 699 9.20 21.16 -6.77
C GLY A 699 7.90 20.45 -7.16
N MET A 700 6.95 21.15 -7.77
CA MET A 700 5.67 20.54 -8.16
C MET A 700 5.83 19.53 -9.30
N ILE A 701 6.41 19.94 -10.41
CA ILE A 701 6.55 19.12 -11.62
C ILE A 701 7.56 17.99 -11.40
N GLY A 702 8.70 18.32 -10.79
CA GLY A 702 9.73 17.33 -10.44
C GLY A 702 9.15 16.25 -9.55
N TYR A 703 8.36 16.61 -8.54
CA TYR A 703 7.79 15.63 -7.62
C TYR A 703 6.69 14.77 -8.26
N ILE A 704 5.85 15.33 -9.13
CA ILE A 704 4.87 14.51 -9.89
C ILE A 704 5.62 13.48 -10.74
N ILE A 705 6.66 13.90 -11.48
CA ILE A 705 7.45 12.99 -12.32
C ILE A 705 8.18 11.94 -11.48
N GLU A 706 8.80 12.34 -10.36
CA GLU A 706 9.45 11.47 -9.38
C GLU A 706 8.48 10.36 -8.93
N ARG A 707 7.31 10.74 -8.40
CA ARG A 707 6.33 9.80 -7.86
C ARG A 707 5.72 8.90 -8.93
N MET A 708 5.45 9.41 -10.12
CA MET A 708 4.99 8.57 -11.24
C MET A 708 6.07 7.58 -11.66
N ARG A 709 7.34 7.99 -11.73
CA ARG A 709 8.44 7.09 -12.08
C ARG A 709 8.62 5.99 -11.04
N GLU A 710 8.53 6.33 -9.76
CA GLU A 710 8.69 5.37 -8.66
C GLU A 710 7.54 4.35 -8.61
N CYS A 711 6.29 4.82 -8.62
CA CYS A 711 5.10 3.97 -8.53
C CYS A 711 4.98 3.05 -9.76
N PHE A 712 5.32 3.54 -10.95
CA PHE A 712 5.21 2.81 -12.23
C PHE A 712 6.59 2.41 -12.78
N SER A 713 7.52 2.07 -11.89
CA SER A 713 8.88 1.62 -12.27
C SER A 713 8.87 0.47 -13.28
N GLY A 714 9.71 0.58 -14.31
CA GLY A 714 9.84 -0.37 -15.42
C GLY A 714 8.95 -0.10 -16.63
N GLU A 715 7.98 0.81 -16.53
CA GLU A 715 7.10 1.19 -17.65
C GLU A 715 7.68 2.37 -18.44
N LYS A 716 7.64 2.30 -19.78
CA LYS A 716 8.11 3.39 -20.65
C LYS A 716 7.16 4.59 -20.69
N ASP A 717 5.86 4.32 -20.60
CA ASP A 717 4.79 5.33 -20.67
C ASP A 717 4.28 5.71 -19.27
N PHE A 718 5.15 5.73 -18.25
CA PHE A 718 4.75 5.97 -16.86
C PHE A 718 4.00 7.30 -16.66
N LEU A 719 4.31 8.34 -17.44
CA LEU A 719 3.60 9.64 -17.43
C LEU A 719 2.14 9.56 -17.91
N LYS A 720 1.79 8.51 -18.67
CA LYS A 720 0.42 8.25 -19.12
C LYS A 720 -0.38 7.39 -18.15
N ARG A 721 0.20 6.99 -17.01
CA ARG A 721 -0.53 6.23 -15.99
C ARG A 721 -1.50 7.15 -15.24
N SER A 722 -2.52 6.54 -14.65
CA SER A 722 -3.52 7.26 -13.86
C SER A 722 -2.92 7.80 -12.57
N GLY A 723 -3.38 8.97 -12.15
CA GLY A 723 -3.08 9.55 -10.85
C GLY A 723 -4.08 10.66 -10.51
N ILE A 724 -4.16 11.02 -9.24
CA ILE A 724 -4.97 12.15 -8.76
C ILE A 724 -4.02 13.20 -8.22
N VAL A 725 -4.10 14.43 -8.73
CA VAL A 725 -3.23 15.53 -8.29
C VAL A 725 -4.08 16.69 -7.82
N ILE A 726 -3.92 17.07 -6.55
CA ILE A 726 -4.62 18.19 -5.91
C ILE A 726 -3.65 19.35 -5.78
N ILE A 727 -4.02 20.53 -6.27
CA ILE A 727 -3.15 21.72 -6.25
C ILE A 727 -3.94 22.93 -5.76
N ASP A 728 -3.61 23.44 -4.58
CA ASP A 728 -4.12 24.76 -4.16
C ASP A 728 -3.29 25.87 -4.83
N GLU A 729 -3.99 26.88 -5.36
CA GLU A 729 -3.44 28.04 -6.07
C GLU A 729 -2.40 27.67 -7.13
N ILE A 730 -2.81 27.00 -8.20
CA ILE A 730 -1.90 26.54 -9.27
C ILE A 730 -1.02 27.66 -9.84
N ASP A 731 -1.53 28.89 -9.83
CA ASP A 731 -0.88 30.11 -10.31
C ASP A 731 0.12 30.76 -9.34
N SER A 732 0.21 30.28 -8.10
CA SER A 732 1.08 30.88 -7.08
C SER A 732 2.55 30.90 -7.51
N TYR A 733 3.15 32.10 -7.43
CA TYR A 733 4.52 32.42 -7.83
C TYR A 733 4.84 32.30 -9.33
N LEU A 734 3.86 31.98 -10.19
CA LEU A 734 4.08 31.89 -11.64
C LEU A 734 3.95 33.25 -12.33
N HIS A 735 4.85 33.52 -13.28
CA HIS A 735 4.70 34.67 -14.19
C HIS A 735 3.46 34.50 -15.08
N PRO A 736 2.75 35.57 -15.49
CA PRO A 736 1.54 35.47 -16.31
C PRO A 736 1.68 34.66 -17.60
N SER A 737 2.87 34.63 -18.23
CA SER A 737 3.14 33.78 -19.40
C SER A 737 3.03 32.28 -19.05
N ALA A 738 3.63 31.86 -17.94
CA ALA A 738 3.57 30.49 -17.45
C ALA A 738 2.16 30.10 -17.01
N GLN A 739 1.41 31.03 -16.40
CA GLN A 739 0.00 30.82 -16.03
C GLN A 739 -0.89 30.48 -17.24
N ARG A 740 -0.59 30.99 -18.45
CA ARG A 740 -1.31 30.64 -19.68
C ARG A 740 -0.92 29.27 -20.23
N ASN A 741 0.27 28.77 -19.93
CA ASN A 741 0.76 27.53 -20.54
C ASN A 741 0.59 26.31 -19.63
N ILE A 742 0.44 26.51 -18.33
CA ILE A 742 0.50 25.41 -17.35
C ILE A 742 -0.57 24.34 -17.55
N ILE A 743 -1.85 24.72 -17.76
CA ILE A 743 -2.93 23.74 -17.93
C ILE A 743 -2.81 22.95 -19.24
N PRO A 744 -2.63 23.60 -20.43
CA PRO A 744 -2.44 22.86 -21.67
C PRO A 744 -1.27 21.88 -21.61
N LEU A 745 -0.13 22.32 -21.04
CA LEU A 745 1.06 21.48 -20.94
C LEU A 745 0.85 20.31 -19.98
N LEU A 746 0.25 20.54 -18.80
CA LEU A 746 -0.06 19.44 -17.88
C LEU A 746 -1.00 18.41 -18.51
N SER A 747 -1.95 18.85 -19.33
CA SER A 747 -2.85 17.95 -20.08
C SER A 747 -2.11 17.12 -21.14
N GLU A 748 -1.11 17.70 -21.79
CA GLU A 748 -0.27 17.02 -22.78
C GLU A 748 0.67 16.00 -22.13
N ILE A 749 1.33 16.39 -21.03
CA ILE A 749 2.35 15.59 -20.36
C ILE A 749 1.70 14.45 -19.56
N PHE A 750 0.58 14.71 -18.90
CA PHE A 750 -0.08 13.79 -17.97
C PHE A 750 -1.54 13.52 -18.39
N PRO A 751 -1.77 12.88 -19.56
CA PRO A 751 -3.09 12.83 -20.19
C PRO A 751 -4.16 12.07 -19.38
N ASN A 752 -3.74 11.15 -18.51
CA ASN A 752 -4.64 10.33 -17.69
C ASN A 752 -4.62 10.73 -16.21
N VAL A 753 -3.95 11.83 -15.83
CA VAL A 753 -3.97 12.34 -14.46
C VAL A 753 -5.19 13.25 -14.27
N GLN A 754 -5.93 13.03 -13.18
CA GLN A 754 -7.03 13.91 -12.79
C GLN A 754 -6.51 15.04 -11.91
N PHE A 755 -6.52 16.26 -12.43
CA PHE A 755 -6.11 17.46 -11.74
C PHE A 755 -7.32 18.15 -11.09
N ILE A 756 -7.18 18.44 -9.80
CA ILE A 756 -8.18 19.13 -8.97
C ILE A 756 -7.50 20.37 -8.39
N VAL A 757 -7.77 21.52 -8.99
CA VAL A 757 -6.95 22.71 -8.79
C VAL A 757 -7.78 23.91 -8.40
N SER A 758 -7.21 24.81 -7.60
CA SER A 758 -7.81 26.13 -7.35
C SER A 758 -6.97 27.23 -8.02
N THR A 759 -7.62 28.32 -8.45
CA THR A 759 -6.93 29.49 -9.01
C THR A 759 -7.75 30.77 -8.84
N HIS A 760 -7.06 31.90 -8.81
CA HIS A 760 -7.63 33.23 -8.97
C HIS A 760 -7.20 33.93 -10.27
N SER A 761 -6.29 33.31 -11.02
CA SER A 761 -5.68 33.95 -12.18
C SER A 761 -6.61 33.89 -13.40
N PRO A 762 -7.00 35.04 -13.97
CA PRO A 762 -7.78 35.05 -15.21
C PRO A 762 -6.97 34.50 -16.41
N PHE A 763 -5.64 34.48 -16.32
CA PHE A 763 -4.77 33.92 -17.37
C PHE A 763 -4.86 32.39 -17.47
N VAL A 764 -5.08 31.71 -16.33
CA VAL A 764 -5.33 30.26 -16.30
C VAL A 764 -6.70 29.95 -16.91
N LEU A 765 -7.70 30.78 -16.63
CA LEU A 765 -9.09 30.57 -17.06
C LEU A 765 -9.29 30.66 -18.56
N ASN A 766 -8.54 31.55 -19.21
CA ASN A 766 -8.54 31.74 -20.66
C ASN A 766 -8.23 30.45 -21.45
N GLN A 767 -7.67 29.42 -20.81
CA GLN A 767 -7.19 28.18 -21.42
C GLN A 767 -8.11 26.99 -21.17
N LEU A 768 -9.17 27.18 -20.39
CA LEU A 768 -10.05 26.11 -19.94
C LEU A 768 -11.40 26.17 -20.65
N THR A 769 -11.95 24.99 -20.93
CA THR A 769 -13.34 24.88 -21.37
C THR A 769 -14.29 25.18 -20.21
N PRO A 770 -15.51 25.68 -20.47
CA PRO A 770 -16.47 26.01 -19.43
C PRO A 770 -16.86 24.83 -18.52
N ASP A 771 -16.84 23.60 -19.03
CA ASP A 771 -17.20 22.39 -18.29
C ASP A 771 -16.19 22.09 -17.17
N SER A 772 -14.90 22.35 -17.41
CA SER A 772 -13.82 22.13 -16.43
C SER A 772 -13.76 23.21 -15.34
N VAL A 773 -14.53 24.30 -15.46
CA VAL A 773 -14.45 25.48 -14.57
C VAL A 773 -15.67 25.58 -13.67
N LYS A 774 -15.41 25.59 -12.35
CA LYS A 774 -16.40 25.65 -11.28
C LYS A 774 -16.22 26.94 -10.47
N ILE A 775 -17.25 27.79 -10.46
CA ILE A 775 -17.26 29.03 -9.68
C ILE A 775 -17.88 28.75 -8.31
N VAL A 776 -17.14 29.06 -7.25
CA VAL A 776 -17.54 29.01 -5.85
C VAL A 776 -17.97 30.42 -5.41
N LYS A 777 -19.27 30.68 -5.41
CA LYS A 777 -19.85 31.98 -5.03
C LYS A 777 -21.08 31.79 -4.14
N ASP A 778 -21.16 32.56 -3.06
CA ASP A 778 -22.31 32.56 -2.13
C ASP A 778 -22.68 31.16 -1.61
N ARG A 779 -21.68 30.30 -1.36
CA ARG A 779 -21.82 28.91 -0.88
C ARG A 779 -22.41 27.92 -1.89
N ILE A 780 -22.64 28.37 -3.12
CA ILE A 780 -23.09 27.53 -4.22
C ILE A 780 -21.94 27.38 -5.19
N ILE A 781 -21.84 26.18 -5.77
CA ILE A 781 -20.90 25.92 -6.84
C ILE A 781 -21.70 25.71 -8.11
N LYS A 782 -21.35 26.45 -9.14
CA LYS A 782 -21.97 26.34 -10.46
C LYS A 782 -20.87 26.20 -11.50
N SER A 783 -21.09 25.37 -12.51
CA SER A 783 -20.27 25.42 -13.72
C SER A 783 -20.46 26.78 -14.38
N ILE A 784 -19.44 27.27 -15.08
CA ILE A 784 -19.59 28.45 -15.94
C ILE A 784 -20.72 28.25 -16.95
N LYS A 785 -20.91 27.03 -17.46
CA LYS A 785 -21.99 26.70 -18.38
C LYS A 785 -23.39 26.96 -17.80
N ASP A 786 -23.56 26.72 -16.50
CA ASP A 786 -24.84 26.92 -15.80
C ASP A 786 -25.09 28.40 -15.48
N LEU A 787 -24.02 29.17 -15.26
CA LEU A 787 -24.08 30.59 -14.92
C LEU A 787 -24.18 31.49 -16.14
N LEU A 788 -23.46 31.13 -17.20
CA LEU A 788 -23.28 31.91 -18.41
C LEU A 788 -23.45 30.98 -19.60
N SER A 789 -24.70 30.63 -19.92
CA SER A 789 -25.07 29.65 -20.95
C SER A 789 -24.50 29.94 -22.35
N ASN A 790 -23.99 31.15 -22.60
CA ASN A 790 -23.38 31.58 -23.86
C ASN A 790 -21.92 32.09 -23.72
N TYR A 791 -21.27 31.91 -22.56
CA TYR A 791 -19.90 32.41 -22.34
C TYR A 791 -18.89 31.27 -22.36
N ASN A 792 -17.96 31.33 -23.33
CA ASN A 792 -16.88 30.37 -23.43
C ASN A 792 -15.59 31.02 -22.90
N THR A 793 -15.04 30.49 -21.81
CA THR A 793 -13.77 30.97 -21.25
C THR A 793 -12.58 30.69 -22.16
N TYR A 794 -12.64 29.64 -22.98
CA TYR A 794 -11.56 29.26 -23.87
C TYR A 794 -11.36 30.33 -24.96
N GLY A 795 -10.22 31.03 -24.90
CA GLY A 795 -9.89 32.11 -25.83
C GLY A 795 -10.61 33.44 -25.57
N ALA A 796 -11.38 33.59 -24.49
CA ALA A 796 -12.08 34.83 -24.16
C ALA A 796 -11.13 35.97 -23.75
N ASP A 797 -11.52 37.22 -24.00
CA ASP A 797 -10.73 38.37 -23.59
C ASP A 797 -10.56 38.40 -22.06
N ILE A 798 -9.35 38.68 -21.56
CA ILE A 798 -9.05 38.68 -20.12
C ILE A 798 -9.90 39.71 -19.37
N LYS A 799 -10.18 40.86 -19.99
CA LYS A 799 -11.05 41.89 -19.43
C LYS A 799 -12.45 41.35 -19.21
N GLU A 800 -12.99 40.62 -20.20
CA GLU A 800 -14.29 39.97 -20.10
C GLU A 800 -14.29 38.86 -19.05
N ILE A 801 -13.23 38.04 -18.95
CA ILE A 801 -13.12 37.01 -17.92
C ILE A 801 -13.14 37.66 -16.53
N ILE A 802 -12.40 38.75 -16.35
CA ILE A 802 -12.38 39.47 -15.07
C ILE A 802 -13.77 40.05 -14.75
N GLU A 803 -14.45 40.63 -15.73
CA GLU A 803 -15.77 41.25 -15.55
C GLU A 803 -16.89 40.23 -15.36
N GLU A 804 -16.94 39.15 -16.15
CA GLU A 804 -18.04 38.19 -16.19
C GLU A 804 -17.83 36.98 -15.25
N VAL A 805 -16.58 36.57 -15.02
CA VAL A 805 -16.26 35.35 -14.25
C VAL A 805 -15.70 35.68 -12.87
N VAL A 806 -14.71 36.56 -12.80
CA VAL A 806 -14.04 36.88 -11.52
C VAL A 806 -14.88 37.86 -10.70
N PHE A 807 -15.44 38.90 -11.33
CA PHE A 807 -16.25 39.94 -10.69
C PHE A 807 -17.60 40.22 -11.42
N PRO A 808 -18.49 39.21 -11.60
CA PRO A 808 -19.73 39.28 -12.40
C PRO A 808 -20.70 40.44 -12.10
N ASN A 809 -20.54 41.13 -10.97
CA ASN A 809 -21.43 42.21 -10.52
C ASN A 809 -20.71 43.55 -10.34
N GLU A 810 -19.43 43.64 -10.73
CA GLU A 810 -18.62 44.83 -10.54
C GLU A 810 -18.24 45.40 -11.90
N LYS A 811 -18.80 46.57 -12.24
CA LYS A 811 -18.38 47.30 -13.43
C LYS A 811 -17.00 47.90 -13.19
N TYR A 812 -16.10 47.79 -14.17
CA TYR A 812 -14.78 48.41 -14.14
C TYR A 812 -13.92 47.98 -12.94
N PRO A 813 -13.82 46.66 -12.62
CA PRO A 813 -13.21 46.17 -11.37
C PRO A 813 -11.68 46.36 -11.31
N TYR A 814 -11.02 46.55 -12.45
CA TYR A 814 -9.56 46.74 -12.55
C TYR A 814 -9.14 48.22 -12.54
N TYR A 815 -10.08 49.18 -12.49
CA TYR A 815 -9.76 50.60 -12.43
C TYR A 815 -9.66 51.12 -10.98
N PRO A 816 -8.78 52.09 -10.69
CA PRO A 816 -8.73 52.75 -9.39
C PRO A 816 -10.09 53.36 -9.00
N PRO A 817 -10.46 53.44 -7.71
CA PRO A 817 -11.81 53.85 -7.28
C PRO A 817 -12.33 55.14 -7.90
N LYS A 818 -11.51 56.22 -7.92
CA LYS A 818 -11.89 57.51 -8.52
C LYS A 818 -12.13 57.42 -10.03
N VAL A 819 -11.32 56.65 -10.74
CA VAL A 819 -11.43 56.45 -12.19
C VAL A 819 -12.65 55.60 -12.51
N LYS A 820 -12.86 54.53 -11.73
CA LYS A 820 -14.04 53.67 -11.79
C LYS A 820 -15.34 54.46 -11.61
N GLU A 821 -15.44 55.23 -10.52
CA GLU A 821 -16.62 56.07 -10.24
C GLU A 821 -16.87 57.09 -11.35
N GLY A 822 -15.80 57.75 -11.83
CA GLY A 822 -15.93 58.70 -12.93
C GLY A 822 -16.33 58.06 -14.26
N PHE A 823 -15.83 56.85 -14.60
CA PHE A 823 -16.29 56.15 -15.81
C PHE A 823 -17.76 55.71 -15.69
N ILE A 824 -18.19 55.25 -14.51
CA ILE A 824 -19.60 54.94 -14.25
C ILE A 824 -20.45 56.19 -14.49
N GLU A 825 -20.08 57.35 -13.90
CA GLU A 825 -20.85 58.59 -14.06
C GLU A 825 -20.80 59.12 -15.50
N TYR A 826 -19.68 58.96 -16.19
CA TYR A 826 -19.50 59.33 -17.59
C TYR A 826 -20.45 58.56 -18.50
N PHE A 827 -20.48 57.22 -18.42
CA PHE A 827 -21.37 56.39 -19.23
C PHE A 827 -22.84 56.54 -18.83
N MET A 828 -23.15 56.69 -17.53
CA MET A 828 -24.52 57.02 -17.09
C MET A 828 -25.01 58.33 -17.72
N SER A 829 -24.15 59.35 -17.80
CA SER A 829 -24.49 60.63 -18.44
C SER A 829 -24.73 60.48 -19.95
N ILE A 830 -24.02 59.56 -20.62
CA ILE A 830 -24.25 59.21 -22.04
C ILE A 830 -25.57 58.46 -22.21
N ASP A 831 -25.91 57.58 -21.27
CA ASP A 831 -27.17 56.85 -21.24
C ASP A 831 -28.38 57.75 -21.03
N ASP A 832 -28.25 58.73 -20.14
CA ASP A 832 -29.25 59.77 -19.89
C ASP A 832 -29.30 60.85 -20.99
N ASN A 833 -28.52 60.69 -22.08
CA ASN A 833 -28.35 61.66 -23.16
C ASN A 833 -27.85 63.06 -22.73
N ASN A 834 -27.24 63.18 -21.54
CA ASN A 834 -26.66 64.41 -21.05
C ASN A 834 -25.18 64.54 -21.46
N PHE A 835 -24.96 64.88 -22.72
CA PHE A 835 -23.61 64.90 -23.32
C PHE A 835 -22.70 66.02 -22.76
N GLU A 836 -23.27 67.15 -22.32
CA GLU A 836 -22.49 68.22 -21.69
C GLU A 836 -21.93 67.80 -20.33
N LYS A 837 -22.74 67.09 -19.54
CA LYS A 837 -22.29 66.51 -18.26
C LYS A 837 -21.21 65.46 -18.49
N ALA A 838 -21.37 64.59 -19.49
CA ALA A 838 -20.35 63.60 -19.86
C ALA A 838 -19.01 64.26 -20.23
N GLU A 839 -19.01 65.32 -21.04
CA GLU A 839 -17.79 66.09 -21.38
C GLU A 839 -17.14 66.74 -20.16
N LYS A 840 -17.95 67.27 -19.23
CA LYS A 840 -17.43 67.84 -17.98
C LYS A 840 -16.75 66.77 -17.12
N ILE A 841 -17.38 65.60 -16.96
CA ILE A 841 -16.81 64.46 -16.21
C ILE A 841 -15.52 63.97 -16.87
N LYS A 842 -15.47 63.86 -18.22
CA LYS A 842 -14.25 63.52 -18.96
C LYS A 842 -13.10 64.49 -18.63
N LYS A 843 -13.34 65.79 -18.71
CA LYS A 843 -12.33 66.82 -18.37
C LYS A 843 -11.88 66.74 -16.91
N THR A 844 -12.81 66.53 -15.99
CA THR A 844 -12.51 66.35 -14.56
C THR A 844 -11.63 65.12 -14.34
N LEU A 845 -11.96 63.97 -14.93
CA LEU A 845 -11.15 62.76 -14.85
C LEU A 845 -9.74 62.98 -15.38
N ILE A 846 -9.58 63.59 -16.56
CA ILE A 846 -8.25 63.86 -17.14
C ILE A 846 -7.43 64.75 -16.20
N ASN A 847 -8.01 65.83 -15.70
CA ASN A 847 -7.28 66.82 -14.89
C ASN A 847 -6.96 66.34 -13.47
N GLU A 848 -7.87 65.58 -12.82
CA GLU A 848 -7.74 65.20 -11.41
C GLU A 848 -7.08 63.83 -11.20
N THR A 849 -7.17 62.93 -12.18
CA THR A 849 -6.65 61.56 -12.08
C THR A 849 -5.49 61.27 -13.03
N GLY A 850 -5.24 62.15 -14.01
CA GLY A 850 -4.17 61.97 -14.99
C GLY A 850 -4.47 60.90 -16.05
N VAL A 851 -5.73 60.49 -16.20
CA VAL A 851 -6.15 59.55 -17.26
C VAL A 851 -5.98 60.22 -18.62
N ASP A 852 -5.37 59.51 -19.56
CA ASP A 852 -5.09 60.03 -20.89
C ASP A 852 -6.37 60.38 -21.67
N SER A 853 -6.30 61.45 -22.46
CA SER A 853 -7.46 61.97 -23.21
C SER A 853 -7.98 61.03 -24.29
N ASP A 854 -7.13 60.11 -24.75
CA ASP A 854 -7.35 59.07 -25.76
C ASP A 854 -7.57 57.68 -25.14
N HIS A 855 -7.82 57.61 -23.83
CA HIS A 855 -8.11 56.35 -23.14
C HIS A 855 -9.28 55.57 -23.83
N PRO A 856 -9.19 54.24 -23.99
CA PRO A 856 -10.16 53.44 -24.76
C PRO A 856 -11.63 53.61 -24.36
N GLU A 857 -11.90 53.77 -23.05
CA GLU A 857 -13.27 54.01 -22.56
C GLU A 857 -13.83 55.37 -22.99
N PHE A 858 -13.00 56.41 -23.12
CA PHE A 858 -13.45 57.70 -23.66
C PHE A 858 -13.74 57.60 -25.16
N LEU A 859 -12.90 56.89 -25.93
CA LEU A 859 -13.15 56.64 -27.35
C LEU A 859 -14.44 55.84 -27.58
N LYS A 860 -14.70 54.85 -26.72
CA LYS A 860 -15.96 54.08 -26.71
C LYS A 860 -17.15 54.98 -26.40
N GLY A 861 -17.05 55.84 -25.38
CA GLY A 861 -18.08 56.82 -25.04
C GLY A 861 -18.35 57.82 -26.16
N GLU A 862 -17.32 58.37 -26.79
CA GLU A 862 -17.44 59.28 -27.93
C GLU A 862 -18.13 58.62 -29.13
N SER A 863 -17.80 57.36 -29.40
CA SER A 863 -18.46 56.57 -30.44
C SER A 863 -19.94 56.36 -30.14
N GLN A 864 -20.30 56.07 -28.88
CA GLN A 864 -21.70 55.99 -28.44
C GLN A 864 -22.42 57.33 -28.54
N ILE A 865 -21.79 58.44 -28.13
CA ILE A 865 -22.36 59.79 -28.27
C ILE A 865 -22.60 60.08 -29.75
N LYS A 866 -21.65 59.78 -30.64
CA LYS A 866 -21.76 59.97 -32.08
C LYS A 866 -22.91 59.15 -32.67
N LEU A 867 -23.03 57.88 -32.31
CA LEU A 867 -24.14 57.00 -32.69
C LEU A 867 -25.48 57.55 -32.19
N LYS A 868 -25.60 57.90 -30.91
CA LYS A 868 -26.85 58.45 -30.34
C LYS A 868 -27.24 59.79 -30.97
N ARG A 869 -26.27 60.62 -31.37
CA ARG A 869 -26.50 61.86 -32.13
C ARG A 869 -26.98 61.59 -33.57
N LEU A 870 -26.50 60.52 -34.19
CA LEU A 870 -26.95 60.07 -35.51
C LEU A 870 -28.38 59.51 -35.46
N PHE A 871 -28.74 58.77 -34.41
CA PHE A 871 -30.12 58.26 -34.22
C PHE A 871 -31.13 59.32 -33.76
N LYS A 872 -30.67 60.49 -33.29
CA LYS A 872 -31.52 61.64 -32.93
C LYS A 872 -31.75 62.62 -34.09
N ARG A 873 -31.00 62.49 -35.20
CA ARG A 873 -31.23 63.21 -36.46
C ARG A 873 -32.09 62.35 -37.36
#